data_AF-A0A0B2VCH2-F1
#
_entry.id   AF-A0A0B2VCH2-F1
#
_cell.length_a   1.000
_cell.length_b   1.000
_cell.length_c   1.000
_cell.angle_alpha   90.00
_cell.angle_beta   90.00
_cell.angle_gamma   90.00
#
_symmetry.space_group_name_H-M   'P 1'
#
loop_
_entity.id
_entity.type
_entity.pdbx_description
1 polymer ?
#
loop_
_entity_poly.entity_id
_entity_poly.type
_entity_poly.pdbx_seq_one_letter_code
_entity_poly.pdbx_strand_id
1 'polypeptide(L)'
;MSAKDVLMPGPQGKTPRLYEVEKGHKNESYIVAIMGNKVPPPIKFVKDGQPPVEPSHGDPSNVVLLPKDPSPAEIPLPRYEPLQKGVQPPNKYEPTSKPEPPTRYVPSSRSEPPPTRYEPTKRQPEPPVRYEPTTRSQPPPTKYEPTVGTNQPTKQPLTKIEEGSPKSEPLPKDELLPKHEPPFPGEEPRDNFGLTLAEVEKYKNDPFWRTLRWILFVLFWLLWILMFLAAILIVALSPGCVAKVAPSWWQSAIAYHIWTPSFQDSDGNGLGDLNGAVDRLENVRRLGVHAVWAAPFLLSDNFNDAIRDHRAIDSKLGVNADGDKFIEAVHDKGMKVVMSMPVGVTSNEHDWFIRSSKASLPENANYSGYYHWRRTGSPPFMSEFKNTSIYYMHYEDKPNWPVINWQNSGLRQEMFDIFSYWIDKGVDGFQLSGIEYLARTSEGNAPNWPAIYDVLRDIKDHVETYANQSKVANGKKIILYAYRDNAKENDKRSLASSGLDSVVNYELGMVGRGNQICYTNEDSVAGCVHELLSDVLSFHKDNEEVIPMWEFGNPSLSRLASRVQSSKQGELLTMIQLLLPGTNSIYYGEEIGMRDLANDSTAIPQRGAMQWDDSRNAGFSTAETPQIDVNPDYKEVNWARQYGQSRSQLKMFQKLAKMRKRDETLAYGDAHIGDLINNGFTLTRYRDEQNSTQGNAIVGAFNFGTSAVSLPLNEIPMLEGMNLGKGEVVTATTNAEGYYPRQPIDLSAGAVTLPAEEGIVIKFST
;
A
#
# COMPACT_ATOMS: atom_id res chain seq x y z
N MET A 1 -2.92 12.70 57.66
CA MET A 1 -3.74 11.72 58.43
C MET A 1 -4.92 11.33 57.56
N SER A 2 -5.32 10.07 57.39
CA SER A 2 -4.67 8.77 57.59
C SER A 2 -5.35 7.79 56.64
N ALA A 3 -4.63 6.83 56.06
CA ALA A 3 -5.26 5.74 55.33
C ALA A 3 -5.99 4.79 56.31
N LYS A 4 -7.12 4.23 55.87
CA LYS A 4 -7.55 2.84 56.12
C LYS A 4 -8.85 2.50 55.37
N ASP A 5 -8.88 1.27 54.86
CA ASP A 5 -10.04 0.47 54.44
C ASP A 5 -10.91 1.08 53.29
N VAL A 6 -11.15 0.40 52.16
CA VAL A 6 -11.46 -1.03 51.96
C VAL A 6 -10.74 -1.61 50.73
N LEU A 7 -10.08 -2.75 50.88
CA LEU A 7 -9.67 -3.65 49.78
C LEU A 7 -10.42 -4.98 49.93
N MET A 8 -11.03 -5.47 48.85
CA MET A 8 -11.61 -6.82 48.82
C MET A 8 -10.49 -7.88 48.75
N PRO A 9 -10.69 -9.08 49.35
CA PRO A 9 -9.63 -10.09 49.40
C PRO A 9 -9.44 -10.78 48.04
N GLY A 10 -8.23 -10.66 47.49
CA GLY A 10 -7.79 -11.51 46.38
C GLY A 10 -7.55 -12.98 46.81
N PRO A 11 -7.47 -13.92 45.86
CA PRO A 11 -7.33 -15.34 46.16
C PRO A 11 -6.02 -15.65 46.90
N GLN A 12 -6.12 -16.49 47.94
CA GLN A 12 -5.02 -16.79 48.86
C GLN A 12 -3.85 -17.51 48.15
N GLY A 13 -2.61 -17.15 48.51
CA GLY A 13 -1.44 -17.98 48.21
C GLY A 13 -0.27 -17.35 47.43
N LYS A 14 -0.23 -16.03 47.22
CA LYS A 14 0.89 -15.35 46.53
C LYS A 14 1.47 -14.20 47.36
N THR A 15 2.73 -14.32 47.77
CA THR A 15 3.49 -13.25 48.44
C THR A 15 4.13 -12.33 47.39
N PRO A 16 3.90 -11.01 47.39
CA PRO A 16 4.58 -10.09 46.48
C PRO A 16 6.08 -10.03 46.79
N ARG A 17 6.92 -9.90 45.75
CA ARG A 17 8.30 -9.41 45.87
C ARG A 17 8.38 -8.03 45.24
N LEU A 18 8.89 -7.05 45.97
CA LEU A 18 9.36 -5.81 45.36
C LEU A 18 10.74 -6.06 44.75
N TYR A 19 10.97 -5.43 43.60
CA TYR A 19 12.29 -5.20 43.03
C TYR A 19 12.39 -3.70 42.75
N GLU A 20 13.39 -3.04 43.34
CA GLU A 20 13.76 -1.68 42.96
C GLU A 20 14.76 -1.75 41.80
N VAL A 21 14.55 -0.91 40.78
CA VAL A 21 15.48 -0.75 39.66
C VAL A 21 15.89 0.71 39.64
N GLU A 22 17.14 1.01 40.00
CA GLU A 22 17.70 2.34 39.85
C GLU A 22 17.91 2.65 38.36
N LYS A 23 16.95 3.38 37.76
CA LYS A 23 17.23 4.25 36.62
C LYS A 23 17.38 5.68 37.13
N GLY A 24 18.34 6.40 36.56
CA GLY A 24 18.71 7.73 37.03
C GLY A 24 17.52 8.67 37.20
N HIS A 25 17.31 9.12 38.43
CA HIS A 25 16.42 10.22 38.81
C HIS A 25 14.90 10.04 38.56
N LYS A 26 14.36 8.83 38.76
CA LYS A 26 12.96 8.60 39.24
C LYS A 26 12.73 7.13 39.62
N ASN A 27 12.22 6.88 40.82
CA ASN A 27 11.76 5.55 41.24
C ASN A 27 10.25 5.41 40.98
N GLU A 28 9.85 4.40 40.22
CA GLU A 28 8.46 3.96 40.07
C GLU A 28 8.37 2.46 40.38
N SER A 29 7.34 2.04 41.11
CA SER A 29 7.16 0.66 41.55
C SER A 29 6.02 -0.01 40.80
N TYR A 30 6.30 -1.14 40.14
CA TYR A 30 5.32 -1.94 39.40
C TYR A 30 5.11 -3.30 40.07
N ILE A 31 3.86 -3.77 40.09
CA ILE A 31 3.49 -5.12 40.57
C ILE A 31 3.09 -5.97 39.36
N VAL A 32 3.85 -7.02 39.07
CA VAL A 32 3.52 -8.01 38.03
C VAL A 32 3.45 -9.40 38.67
N ALA A 33 2.37 -10.14 38.40
CA ALA A 33 2.16 -11.48 38.93
C ALA A 33 2.51 -12.54 37.86
N ILE A 34 3.64 -13.23 38.04
CA ILE A 34 4.15 -14.25 37.10
C ILE A 34 3.84 -15.66 37.66
N MET A 35 3.50 -16.62 36.79
CA MET A 35 3.40 -18.04 37.16
C MET A 35 4.78 -18.70 37.20
N GLY A 36 5.08 -19.42 38.29
CA GLY A 36 6.42 -19.94 38.56
C GLY A 36 6.65 -21.37 38.09
N ASN A 37 7.83 -21.62 37.52
CA ASN A 37 8.45 -22.94 37.46
C ASN A 37 9.58 -23.07 38.50
N LYS A 38 9.91 -24.30 38.88
CA LYS A 38 10.77 -24.62 40.04
C LYS A 38 12.23 -24.23 39.83
N VAL A 39 12.86 -23.69 40.88
CA VAL A 39 14.26 -23.24 40.90
C VAL A 39 15.14 -24.28 41.63
N PRO A 40 16.32 -24.67 41.10
CA PRO A 40 17.31 -25.47 41.84
C PRO A 40 18.00 -24.65 42.96
N PRO A 41 18.58 -25.29 44.00
CA PRO A 41 19.03 -24.58 45.20
C PRO A 41 20.19 -23.61 44.94
N PRO A 42 20.23 -22.44 45.62
CA PRO A 42 21.20 -21.39 45.36
C PRO A 42 22.60 -21.73 45.89
N ILE A 43 23.61 -21.49 45.06
CA ILE A 43 25.03 -21.51 45.45
C ILE A 43 25.28 -20.30 46.36
N LYS A 44 25.87 -20.54 47.54
CA LYS A 44 26.28 -19.48 48.47
C LYS A 44 27.63 -18.89 48.04
N PHE A 45 27.68 -17.59 47.79
CA PHE A 45 28.93 -16.85 47.74
C PHE A 45 29.30 -16.35 49.15
N VAL A 46 30.55 -16.58 49.55
CA VAL A 46 31.16 -16.07 50.79
C VAL A 46 32.10 -14.93 50.40
N LYS A 47 32.22 -13.92 51.27
CA LYS A 47 33.06 -12.73 51.04
C LYS A 47 34.56 -13.06 51.00
N ASP A 48 35.31 -12.27 50.24
CA ASP A 48 36.75 -12.39 50.07
C ASP A 48 37.57 -12.28 51.37
N GLY A 49 38.60 -13.13 51.50
CA GLY A 49 39.66 -12.97 52.51
C GLY A 49 40.38 -14.26 52.91
N GLN A 50 41.61 -14.45 52.39
CA GLN A 50 42.66 -15.37 52.89
C GLN A 50 42.56 -16.89 52.52
N PRO A 51 43.69 -17.65 52.58
CA PRO A 51 44.19 -18.45 51.43
C PRO A 51 44.00 -19.99 51.55
N PRO A 52 44.40 -20.80 50.54
CA PRO A 52 43.77 -22.11 50.26
C PRO A 52 44.46 -23.33 50.91
N VAL A 53 43.72 -24.44 50.96
CA VAL A 53 44.24 -25.80 51.21
C VAL A 53 43.56 -26.79 50.24
N GLU A 54 44.38 -27.41 49.39
CA GLU A 54 44.12 -28.57 48.51
C GLU A 54 44.40 -29.90 49.29
N PRO A 55 44.33 -31.14 48.73
CA PRO A 55 43.90 -31.61 47.40
C PRO A 55 43.01 -32.89 47.41
N SER A 56 42.66 -33.44 46.24
CA SER A 56 43.13 -34.79 45.81
C SER A 56 42.60 -35.28 44.44
N HIS A 57 43.56 -35.58 43.56
CA HIS A 57 43.65 -36.59 42.46
C HIS A 57 42.39 -37.10 41.70
N GLY A 58 42.45 -37.27 40.36
CA GLY A 58 43.63 -37.19 39.49
C GLY A 58 43.37 -37.23 37.97
N ASP A 59 44.43 -36.84 37.26
CA ASP A 59 44.63 -36.59 35.81
C ASP A 59 45.10 -37.92 35.10
N PRO A 60 45.41 -38.04 33.76
CA PRO A 60 45.86 -36.97 32.88
C PRO A 60 45.56 -36.94 31.37
N SER A 61 46.03 -35.82 30.77
CA SER A 61 46.33 -35.49 29.36
C SER A 61 45.22 -34.73 28.58
N ASN A 62 45.45 -33.53 28.03
CA ASN A 62 46.67 -32.69 27.95
C ASN A 62 46.36 -31.20 28.20
N VAL A 63 47.33 -30.50 28.79
CA VAL A 63 47.27 -29.08 29.20
C VAL A 63 48.46 -28.30 28.62
N VAL A 64 48.23 -27.05 28.19
CA VAL A 64 49.25 -25.97 28.13
C VAL A 64 48.62 -24.68 28.66
N LEU A 65 49.39 -23.85 29.37
CA LEU A 65 48.91 -22.85 30.33
C LEU A 65 49.18 -21.38 29.90
N LEU A 66 48.18 -20.51 30.14
CA LEU A 66 48.21 -19.18 30.84
C LEU A 66 49.31 -18.14 30.50
N PRO A 67 48.99 -16.80 30.47
CA PRO A 67 48.64 -16.08 31.71
C PRO A 67 47.57 -14.96 31.66
N LYS A 68 47.24 -14.51 32.89
CA LYS A 68 46.28 -13.51 33.37
C LYS A 68 46.30 -12.11 32.72
N ASP A 69 45.17 -11.42 32.90
CA ASP A 69 44.92 -9.98 32.70
C ASP A 69 46.04 -9.02 33.16
N PRO A 70 46.05 -7.83 32.55
CA PRO A 70 45.94 -6.62 33.35
C PRO A 70 44.81 -5.66 32.91
N SER A 71 44.15 -5.09 33.93
CA SER A 71 43.58 -3.73 34.07
C SER A 71 43.28 -2.87 32.81
N PRO A 72 42.12 -2.18 32.74
CA PRO A 72 41.71 -1.41 31.56
C PRO A 72 42.68 -0.28 31.24
N ALA A 73 43.20 -0.27 30.01
CA ALA A 73 43.94 0.85 29.46
C ALA A 73 42.97 1.90 28.89
N GLU A 74 43.22 3.17 29.22
CA GLU A 74 42.57 4.32 28.59
C GLU A 74 42.80 4.27 27.07
N ILE A 75 41.75 4.36 26.26
CA ILE A 75 41.89 4.52 24.81
C ILE A 75 42.18 6.00 24.54
N PRO A 76 43.37 6.36 24.02
CA PRO A 76 43.68 7.76 23.74
C PRO A 76 42.99 8.22 22.45
N LEU A 77 42.36 9.39 22.51
CA LEU A 77 41.91 10.12 21.32
C LEU A 77 43.08 10.32 20.34
N PRO A 78 42.89 10.16 19.02
CA PRO A 78 43.94 10.37 18.04
C PRO A 78 44.38 11.84 18.04
N ARG A 79 45.61 12.10 18.54
CA ARG A 79 46.26 13.40 18.34
C ARG A 79 46.68 13.53 16.88
N TYR A 80 46.25 14.61 16.25
CA TYR A 80 46.90 15.12 15.04
C TYR A 80 48.34 15.51 15.37
N GLU A 81 49.31 14.98 14.62
CA GLU A 81 50.62 15.61 14.49
C GLU A 81 50.66 16.49 13.22
N PRO A 82 51.33 17.65 13.27
CA PRO A 82 51.31 18.62 12.17
C PRO A 82 52.31 18.25 11.07
N LEU A 83 51.84 18.22 9.82
CA LEU A 83 52.72 18.09 8.66
C LEU A 83 53.66 19.31 8.53
N GLN A 84 54.95 19.02 8.40
CA GLN A 84 56.01 20.04 8.32
C GLN A 84 55.94 20.87 7.04
N LYS A 85 56.27 22.16 7.16
CA LYS A 85 56.45 23.06 6.01
C LYS A 85 57.81 22.85 5.34
N GLY A 86 57.79 22.66 4.02
CA GLY A 86 58.69 23.39 3.12
C GLY A 86 59.81 22.61 2.42
N VAL A 87 59.53 22.16 1.20
CA VAL A 87 60.48 22.19 0.06
C VAL A 87 59.70 22.60 -1.19
N GLN A 88 60.22 23.57 -1.97
CA GLN A 88 59.63 24.02 -3.25
C GLN A 88 60.16 23.20 -4.44
N PRO A 89 59.34 23.03 -5.48
CA PRO A 89 59.76 22.99 -6.88
C PRO A 89 59.02 24.10 -7.70
N PRO A 90 59.27 24.32 -9.01
CA PRO A 90 59.81 25.59 -9.48
C PRO A 90 58.82 26.54 -10.16
N ASN A 91 59.30 27.74 -10.47
CA ASN A 91 58.55 28.87 -11.05
C ASN A 91 58.65 28.94 -12.60
N LYS A 92 57.67 29.64 -13.23
CA LYS A 92 57.58 30.08 -14.66
C LYS A 92 57.23 28.98 -15.69
N TYR A 93 56.44 29.16 -16.76
CA TYR A 93 55.71 30.29 -17.41
C TYR A 93 54.60 29.68 -18.32
N GLU A 94 53.53 30.30 -18.85
CA GLU A 94 52.86 31.62 -18.73
C GLU A 94 51.40 31.50 -19.32
N PRO A 95 50.36 32.26 -18.88
CA PRO A 95 48.95 32.00 -19.28
C PRO A 95 48.40 32.95 -20.36
N THR A 96 47.77 32.39 -21.41
CA THR A 96 47.08 33.14 -22.48
C THR A 96 45.55 33.19 -22.31
N SER A 97 44.96 34.31 -22.75
CA SER A 97 43.51 34.60 -22.92
C SER A 97 42.59 34.51 -21.70
N LYS A 98 42.13 35.68 -21.22
CA LYS A 98 40.94 35.86 -20.37
C LYS A 98 39.67 35.96 -21.23
N PRO A 99 38.52 35.40 -20.81
CA PRO A 99 37.20 35.84 -21.25
C PRO A 99 36.82 37.20 -20.62
N GLU A 100 35.95 37.95 -21.30
CA GLU A 100 35.49 39.29 -20.91
C GLU A 100 34.46 39.29 -19.75
N PRO A 101 34.30 40.40 -19.01
CA PRO A 101 33.31 40.52 -17.93
C PRO A 101 31.86 40.60 -18.47
N PRO A 102 30.86 40.14 -17.71
CA PRO A 102 29.47 40.10 -18.16
C PRO A 102 28.89 41.51 -18.38
N THR A 103 28.23 41.69 -19.52
CA THR A 103 27.61 42.95 -19.92
C THR A 103 26.41 43.28 -19.02
N ARG A 104 26.36 44.53 -18.54
CA ARG A 104 25.24 45.07 -17.75
C ARG A 104 23.98 45.09 -18.61
N TYR A 105 22.97 44.30 -18.24
CA TYR A 105 21.68 44.26 -18.95
C TYR A 105 20.97 45.63 -18.83
N VAL A 106 20.81 46.32 -19.96
CA VAL A 106 20.01 47.55 -20.07
C VAL A 106 18.62 47.15 -20.56
N PRO A 107 17.52 47.45 -19.85
CA PRO A 107 16.20 47.11 -20.32
C PRO A 107 15.88 47.92 -21.59
N SER A 108 15.65 47.20 -22.69
CA SER A 108 15.22 47.78 -23.96
C SER A 108 13.81 48.37 -23.81
N SER A 109 13.68 49.68 -23.98
CA SER A 109 12.39 50.38 -24.06
C SER A 109 11.64 50.01 -25.34
N ARG A 110 10.83 48.94 -25.29
CA ARG A 110 9.65 48.82 -26.17
C ARG A 110 8.46 49.45 -25.47
N SER A 111 7.87 50.44 -26.12
CA SER A 111 6.63 51.09 -25.70
C SER A 111 5.48 50.09 -25.64
N GLU A 112 4.91 49.91 -24.45
CA GLU A 112 3.58 49.32 -24.30
C GLU A 112 2.55 50.26 -24.97
N PRO A 113 1.53 49.74 -25.67
CA PRO A 113 0.38 50.55 -26.05
C PRO A 113 -0.39 50.98 -24.78
N PRO A 114 -1.01 52.18 -24.76
CA PRO A 114 -1.65 52.70 -23.56
C PRO A 114 -2.84 51.84 -23.12
N PRO A 115 -3.13 51.78 -21.80
CA PRO A 115 -4.19 50.92 -21.27
C PRO A 115 -5.56 51.34 -21.82
N THR A 116 -6.24 50.42 -22.50
CA THR A 116 -7.64 50.58 -22.88
C THR A 116 -8.50 50.59 -21.63
N ARG A 117 -9.05 51.77 -21.33
CA ARG A 117 -10.05 52.00 -20.29
C ARG A 117 -11.28 51.11 -20.56
N TYR A 118 -11.44 50.03 -19.81
CA TYR A 118 -12.69 49.26 -19.80
C TYR A 118 -13.79 50.09 -19.13
N GLU A 119 -14.69 50.65 -19.92
CA GLU A 119 -16.01 51.06 -19.43
C GLU A 119 -16.91 49.83 -19.27
N PRO A 120 -17.76 49.77 -18.23
CA PRO A 120 -18.62 48.61 -18.00
C PRO A 120 -19.80 48.61 -18.98
N THR A 121 -19.68 47.86 -20.08
CA THR A 121 -20.78 47.62 -21.00
C THR A 121 -21.89 46.83 -20.30
N LYS A 122 -23.06 47.47 -20.12
CA LYS A 122 -24.29 46.79 -19.68
C LYS A 122 -24.65 45.69 -20.68
N ARG A 123 -24.46 44.43 -20.30
CA ARG A 123 -24.88 43.27 -21.10
C ARG A 123 -26.41 43.23 -21.13
N GLN A 124 -27.01 43.35 -22.32
CA GLN A 124 -28.44 43.04 -22.47
C GLN A 124 -28.66 41.52 -22.39
N PRO A 125 -29.81 41.06 -21.88
CA PRO A 125 -30.13 39.64 -21.81
C PRO A 125 -30.47 39.09 -23.21
N GLU A 126 -29.79 38.03 -23.63
CA GLU A 126 -30.18 37.25 -24.82
C GLU A 126 -31.43 36.41 -24.54
N PRO A 127 -32.28 36.15 -25.55
CA PRO A 127 -33.53 35.42 -25.39
C PRO A 127 -33.31 33.92 -25.14
N PRO A 128 -34.23 33.23 -24.44
CA PRO A 128 -34.06 31.83 -24.07
C PRO A 128 -34.15 30.89 -25.30
N VAL A 129 -33.13 30.04 -25.46
CA VAL A 129 -33.16 28.94 -26.44
C VAL A 129 -34.13 27.85 -25.98
N ARG A 130 -35.13 27.56 -26.81
CA ARG A 130 -36.16 26.56 -26.56
C ARG A 130 -35.68 25.18 -27.03
N TYR A 131 -35.42 24.26 -26.09
CA TYR A 131 -35.19 22.85 -26.41
C TYR A 131 -36.50 22.07 -26.34
N GLU A 132 -36.83 21.34 -27.40
CA GLU A 132 -37.90 20.34 -27.41
C GLU A 132 -37.37 18.96 -27.00
N PRO A 133 -38.17 18.11 -26.32
CA PRO A 133 -37.67 16.86 -25.73
C PRO A 133 -37.75 15.68 -26.69
N THR A 134 -36.60 15.05 -27.01
CA THR A 134 -36.56 13.74 -27.66
C THR A 134 -36.25 12.62 -26.67
N THR A 135 -37.28 11.87 -26.30
CA THR A 135 -37.16 10.59 -25.59
C THR A 135 -36.58 9.50 -26.49
N ARG A 136 -35.48 8.83 -26.09
CA ARG A 136 -35.44 7.35 -26.11
C ARG A 136 -34.32 6.74 -25.26
N SER A 137 -34.70 5.71 -24.52
CA SER A 137 -33.84 4.79 -23.77
C SER A 137 -33.05 3.84 -24.68
N GLN A 138 -31.78 3.55 -24.33
CA GLN A 138 -31.11 2.28 -24.65
C GLN A 138 -30.28 1.76 -23.46
N PRO A 139 -30.14 0.43 -23.30
CA PRO A 139 -29.43 -0.21 -22.18
C PRO A 139 -27.90 -0.30 -22.41
N PRO A 140 -27.09 -0.59 -21.37
CA PRO A 140 -25.63 -0.56 -21.45
C PRO A 140 -25.03 -1.80 -22.15
N PRO A 141 -23.86 -1.67 -22.81
CA PRO A 141 -23.17 -2.79 -23.46
C PRO A 141 -22.41 -3.68 -22.46
N THR A 142 -22.46 -4.99 -22.68
CA THR A 142 -21.78 -6.01 -21.87
C THR A 142 -20.55 -6.61 -22.56
N LYS A 143 -19.47 -6.78 -21.77
CA LYS A 143 -18.32 -7.70 -21.95
C LYS A 143 -17.42 -7.53 -23.19
N TYR A 144 -16.13 -7.35 -22.90
CA TYR A 144 -15.02 -7.60 -23.82
C TYR A 144 -14.54 -9.06 -23.73
N GLU A 145 -14.17 -9.65 -24.87
CA GLU A 145 -13.31 -10.83 -24.97
C GLU A 145 -12.02 -10.51 -25.76
N PRO A 146 -10.92 -11.25 -25.56
CA PRO A 146 -9.58 -10.80 -25.94
C PRO A 146 -9.15 -11.25 -27.35
N THR A 147 -8.61 -10.32 -28.14
CA THR A 147 -7.94 -10.63 -29.42
C THR A 147 -6.51 -11.14 -29.22
N VAL A 148 -6.25 -12.37 -29.66
CA VAL A 148 -4.90 -12.90 -29.93
C VAL A 148 -4.53 -12.55 -31.37
N GLY A 149 -3.33 -12.02 -31.58
CA GLY A 149 -2.82 -11.70 -32.93
C GLY A 149 -1.88 -12.78 -33.47
N THR A 150 -2.11 -13.20 -34.71
CA THR A 150 -1.12 -13.91 -35.54
C THR A 150 -1.18 -13.38 -36.98
N ASN A 151 0.00 -13.25 -37.61
CA ASN A 151 0.16 -12.60 -38.91
C ASN A 151 -0.24 -13.50 -40.09
N GLN A 152 -0.82 -12.92 -41.15
CA GLN A 152 -0.36 -13.13 -42.54
C GLN A 152 -0.82 -11.99 -43.49
N PRO A 153 -0.12 -11.73 -44.62
CA PRO A 153 -0.13 -10.42 -45.26
C PRO A 153 -1.07 -10.24 -46.47
N THR A 154 -1.68 -9.06 -46.51
CA THR A 154 -1.96 -8.20 -47.68
C THR A 154 -2.58 -8.78 -48.96
N LYS A 155 -3.84 -8.38 -49.23
CA LYS A 155 -4.20 -7.66 -50.48
C LYS A 155 -5.52 -6.88 -50.33
N GLN A 156 -5.43 -5.57 -50.54
CA GLN A 156 -6.54 -4.61 -50.70
C GLN A 156 -6.67 -4.23 -52.19
N PRO A 157 -7.68 -3.45 -52.62
CA PRO A 157 -9.10 -3.48 -52.23
C PRO A 157 -10.02 -3.35 -53.47
N LEU A 158 -11.35 -3.39 -53.29
CA LEU A 158 -12.25 -2.37 -53.87
C LEU A 158 -13.67 -2.44 -53.29
N THR A 159 -14.15 -1.28 -52.84
CA THR A 159 -15.55 -0.89 -52.57
C THR A 159 -16.35 -0.82 -53.87
N LYS A 160 -17.69 -0.70 -53.94
CA LYS A 160 -18.76 -0.15 -53.07
C LYS A 160 -20.11 -0.79 -53.58
N ILE A 161 -21.30 -0.72 -52.97
CA ILE A 161 -22.21 0.42 -52.69
C ILE A 161 -23.26 -0.03 -51.65
N GLU A 162 -23.86 0.93 -50.93
CA GLU A 162 -24.87 0.76 -49.88
C GLU A 162 -26.26 0.26 -50.35
N GLU A 163 -27.01 -0.39 -49.46
CA GLU A 163 -28.48 -0.52 -49.56
C GLU A 163 -29.19 0.28 -48.46
N GLY A 164 -30.13 1.13 -48.88
CA GLY A 164 -31.17 1.70 -48.04
C GLY A 164 -32.54 1.13 -48.45
N SER A 165 -33.26 0.53 -47.50
CA SER A 165 -34.63 0.02 -47.70
C SER A 165 -35.64 1.18 -47.84
N PRO A 166 -36.81 1.02 -48.51
CA PRO A 166 -37.94 0.38 -47.82
C PRO A 166 -39.01 -0.39 -48.66
N LYS A 167 -39.39 -1.57 -48.13
CA LYS A 167 -40.76 -2.06 -47.87
C LYS A 167 -41.90 -1.97 -48.94
N SER A 168 -42.17 -3.16 -49.52
CA SER A 168 -43.46 -3.90 -49.56
C SER A 168 -44.77 -3.26 -50.07
N GLU A 169 -45.35 -3.84 -51.14
CA GLU A 169 -46.68 -4.51 -51.15
C GLU A 169 -46.86 -5.42 -52.42
N PRO A 170 -47.93 -6.23 -52.64
CA PRO A 170 -47.74 -7.68 -52.65
C PRO A 170 -48.23 -8.49 -53.89
N LEU A 171 -47.62 -9.68 -54.11
CA LEU A 171 -48.10 -10.84 -54.90
C LEU A 171 -48.34 -10.62 -56.42
N PRO A 172 -47.90 -11.55 -57.30
CA PRO A 172 -48.38 -12.93 -57.29
C PRO A 172 -47.29 -14.02 -57.29
N LYS A 173 -47.73 -15.26 -57.09
CA LYS A 173 -46.91 -16.47 -57.24
C LYS A 173 -46.90 -16.94 -58.70
N ASP A 174 -45.98 -17.86 -58.97
CA ASP A 174 -45.93 -18.73 -60.16
C ASP A 174 -45.47 -18.08 -61.47
N GLU A 175 -44.15 -17.84 -61.59
CA GLU A 175 -43.31 -18.43 -62.65
C GLU A 175 -41.81 -18.33 -62.30
N LEU A 176 -40.94 -19.04 -63.03
CA LEU A 176 -39.48 -19.19 -62.81
C LEU A 176 -39.04 -20.16 -61.68
N LEU A 177 -39.47 -21.42 -61.78
CA LEU A 177 -38.57 -22.54 -61.46
C LEU A 177 -37.86 -23.00 -62.75
N PRO A 178 -36.53 -23.21 -62.76
CA PRO A 178 -35.78 -23.50 -63.98
C PRO A 178 -36.02 -24.92 -64.49
N LYS A 179 -36.00 -25.08 -65.81
CA LYS A 179 -36.08 -26.38 -66.51
C LYS A 179 -34.78 -27.18 -66.27
N HIS A 180 -34.90 -28.44 -65.89
CA HIS A 180 -33.76 -29.36 -65.83
C HIS A 180 -33.35 -29.84 -67.24
N GLU A 181 -32.05 -29.73 -67.54
CA GLU A 181 -31.39 -30.49 -68.61
C GLU A 181 -31.15 -31.95 -68.17
N PRO A 182 -31.06 -32.92 -69.11
CA PRO A 182 -30.96 -34.33 -68.78
C PRO A 182 -29.55 -34.76 -68.28
N PRO A 183 -29.45 -35.76 -67.39
CA PRO A 183 -28.18 -36.22 -66.84
C PRO A 183 -27.39 -37.12 -67.80
N PHE A 184 -26.08 -37.24 -67.54
CA PHE A 184 -25.18 -38.14 -68.26
C PHE A 184 -25.58 -39.62 -68.07
N PRO A 185 -25.38 -40.49 -69.08
CA PRO A 185 -25.78 -41.90 -69.01
C PRO A 185 -24.85 -42.68 -68.06
N GLY A 186 -25.30 -42.91 -66.83
CA GLY A 186 -24.59 -43.75 -65.85
C GLY A 186 -24.92 -43.49 -64.38
N GLU A 187 -25.54 -42.37 -64.02
CA GLU A 187 -25.99 -42.12 -62.64
C GLU A 187 -27.45 -42.54 -62.43
N GLU A 188 -27.71 -43.32 -61.38
CA GLU A 188 -29.07 -43.60 -60.91
C GLU A 188 -29.74 -42.33 -60.36
N PRO A 189 -31.06 -42.16 -60.53
CA PRO A 189 -31.75 -40.95 -60.12
C PRO A 189 -31.71 -40.79 -58.60
N ARG A 190 -31.19 -39.65 -58.12
CA ARG A 190 -31.30 -39.28 -56.70
C ARG A 190 -32.77 -39.03 -56.37
N ASP A 191 -33.30 -39.80 -55.42
CA ASP A 191 -34.68 -39.67 -54.96
C ASP A 191 -35.02 -38.23 -54.55
N ASN A 192 -36.18 -37.76 -55.01
CA ASN A 192 -36.75 -36.48 -54.58
C ASN A 192 -37.26 -36.61 -53.14
N PHE A 193 -36.39 -36.38 -52.16
CA PHE A 193 -36.66 -36.51 -50.71
C PHE A 193 -37.64 -35.47 -50.13
N GLY A 194 -38.55 -34.91 -50.93
CA GLY A 194 -39.55 -33.93 -50.52
C GLY A 194 -40.86 -34.09 -51.27
N LEU A 195 -41.95 -34.31 -50.52
CA LEU A 195 -43.32 -34.29 -51.03
C LEU A 195 -43.70 -32.87 -51.46
N THR A 196 -44.39 -32.73 -52.60
CA THR A 196 -44.94 -31.44 -53.04
C THR A 196 -46.10 -31.00 -52.14
N LEU A 197 -46.44 -29.69 -52.15
CA LEU A 197 -47.51 -29.15 -51.29
C LEU A 197 -48.85 -29.89 -51.46
N ALA A 198 -49.21 -30.25 -52.70
CA ALA A 198 -50.44 -30.99 -53.00
C ALA A 198 -50.42 -32.43 -52.45
N GLU A 199 -49.26 -33.09 -52.44
CA GLU A 199 -49.10 -34.43 -51.88
C GLU A 199 -49.10 -34.40 -50.34
N VAL A 200 -48.45 -33.41 -49.73
CA VAL A 200 -48.51 -33.18 -48.27
C VAL A 200 -49.93 -32.86 -47.81
N GLU A 201 -50.71 -32.11 -48.58
CA GLU A 201 -52.09 -31.74 -48.23
C GLU A 201 -53.02 -32.96 -48.09
N LYS A 202 -52.75 -34.05 -48.82
CA LYS A 202 -53.44 -35.34 -48.66
C LYS A 202 -53.22 -35.97 -47.27
N TYR A 203 -52.03 -35.82 -46.69
CA TYR A 203 -51.66 -36.37 -45.37
C TYR A 203 -51.77 -35.36 -44.22
N LYS A 204 -51.96 -34.06 -44.51
CA LYS A 204 -52.10 -32.96 -43.56
C LYS A 204 -53.15 -33.18 -42.47
N ASN A 205 -54.25 -33.84 -42.86
CA ASN A 205 -55.41 -34.17 -42.03
C ASN A 205 -55.48 -35.65 -41.61
N ASP A 206 -54.44 -36.44 -41.89
CA ASP A 206 -54.36 -37.83 -41.44
C ASP A 206 -54.54 -37.91 -39.90
N PRO A 207 -55.39 -38.80 -39.38
CA PRO A 207 -55.70 -38.85 -37.95
C PRO A 207 -54.46 -39.01 -37.06
N PHE A 208 -53.44 -39.77 -37.48
CA PHE A 208 -52.22 -39.97 -36.73
C PHE A 208 -51.38 -38.69 -36.70
N TRP A 209 -51.04 -38.14 -37.88
CA TRP A 209 -50.17 -36.96 -37.98
C TRP A 209 -50.81 -35.69 -37.42
N ARG A 210 -52.13 -35.53 -37.57
CA ARG A 210 -52.87 -34.43 -36.95
C ARG A 210 -52.85 -34.53 -35.44
N THR A 211 -53.10 -35.71 -34.88
CA THR A 211 -53.11 -35.93 -33.42
C THR A 211 -51.72 -35.74 -32.82
N LEU A 212 -50.68 -36.31 -33.44
CA LEU A 212 -49.29 -36.15 -33.02
C LEU A 212 -48.85 -34.67 -33.02
N ARG A 213 -49.18 -33.91 -34.07
CA ARG A 213 -48.85 -32.47 -34.14
C ARG A 213 -49.53 -31.67 -33.02
N TRP A 214 -50.80 -31.95 -32.72
CA TRP A 214 -51.52 -31.29 -31.63
C TRP A 214 -50.98 -31.70 -30.25
N ILE A 215 -50.65 -32.98 -30.03
CA ILE A 215 -50.00 -33.44 -28.79
C ILE A 215 -48.67 -32.72 -28.59
N LEU A 216 -47.79 -32.69 -29.60
CA LEU A 216 -46.49 -32.02 -29.51
C LEU A 216 -46.62 -30.51 -29.29
N PHE A 217 -47.58 -29.85 -29.94
CA PHE A 217 -47.84 -28.42 -29.74
C PHE A 217 -48.34 -28.11 -28.33
N VAL A 218 -49.31 -28.87 -27.82
CA VAL A 218 -49.80 -28.70 -26.43
C VAL A 218 -48.71 -29.03 -25.41
N LEU A 219 -47.95 -30.10 -25.63
CA LEU A 219 -46.87 -30.52 -24.74
C LEU A 219 -45.72 -29.50 -24.72
N PHE A 220 -45.40 -28.86 -25.85
CA PHE A 220 -44.46 -27.73 -25.92
C PHE A 220 -44.93 -26.55 -25.04
N TRP A 221 -46.19 -26.12 -25.17
CA TRP A 221 -46.71 -25.02 -24.35
C TRP A 221 -46.80 -25.36 -22.86
N LEU A 222 -47.15 -26.61 -22.52
CA LEU A 222 -47.13 -27.08 -21.13
C LEU A 222 -45.70 -27.09 -20.55
N LEU A 223 -44.71 -27.57 -21.30
CA LEU A 223 -43.29 -27.52 -20.89
C LEU A 223 -42.79 -26.09 -20.73
N TRP A 224 -43.17 -25.19 -21.64
CA TRP A 224 -42.78 -23.78 -21.57
C TRP A 224 -43.39 -23.08 -20.35
N ILE A 225 -44.67 -23.29 -20.07
CA ILE A 225 -45.35 -22.79 -18.86
C ILE A 225 -44.71 -23.39 -17.60
N LEU A 226 -44.39 -24.70 -17.60
CA LEU A 226 -43.71 -25.36 -16.49
C LEU A 226 -42.32 -24.74 -16.22
N MET A 227 -41.51 -24.52 -17.27
CA MET A 227 -40.21 -23.85 -17.14
C MET A 227 -40.34 -22.42 -16.64
N PHE A 228 -41.32 -21.66 -17.12
CA PHE A 228 -41.55 -20.29 -16.69
C PHE A 228 -41.98 -20.20 -15.22
N LEU A 229 -42.90 -21.07 -14.79
CA LEU A 229 -43.30 -21.20 -13.39
C LEU A 229 -42.15 -21.68 -12.50
N ALA A 230 -41.32 -22.62 -12.97
CA ALA A 230 -40.14 -23.07 -12.25
C ALA A 230 -39.09 -21.94 -12.10
N ALA A 231 -38.89 -21.12 -13.14
CA ALA A 231 -37.99 -19.96 -13.08
C ALA A 231 -38.51 -18.89 -12.09
N ILE A 232 -39.81 -18.58 -12.11
CA ILE A 232 -40.44 -17.70 -11.11
C ILE A 232 -40.28 -18.29 -9.70
N LEU A 233 -40.53 -19.58 -9.53
CA LEU A 233 -40.42 -20.25 -8.23
C LEU A 233 -38.98 -20.24 -7.71
N ILE A 234 -37.98 -20.44 -8.57
CA ILE A 234 -36.56 -20.33 -8.20
C ILE A 234 -36.24 -18.91 -7.73
N VAL A 235 -36.72 -17.87 -8.41
CA VAL A 235 -36.47 -16.46 -8.02
C VAL A 235 -37.25 -16.06 -6.75
N ALA A 236 -38.46 -16.61 -6.54
CA ALA A 236 -39.28 -16.32 -5.37
C ALA A 236 -38.86 -17.10 -4.11
N LEU A 237 -38.30 -18.31 -4.29
CA LEU A 237 -37.79 -19.15 -3.19
C LEU A 237 -36.28 -19.00 -2.97
N SER A 238 -35.53 -18.41 -3.90
CA SER A 238 -34.13 -18.08 -3.64
C SER A 238 -34.08 -17.13 -2.45
N PRO A 239 -33.40 -17.48 -1.35
CA PRO A 239 -33.22 -16.54 -0.26
C PRO A 239 -32.51 -15.31 -0.84
N GLY A 240 -33.01 -14.12 -0.52
CA GLY A 240 -32.28 -12.90 -0.85
C GLY A 240 -30.87 -13.04 -0.29
N CYS A 241 -29.85 -12.83 -1.14
CA CYS A 241 -28.46 -12.87 -0.69
C CYS A 241 -28.37 -12.01 0.56
N VAL A 242 -27.96 -12.61 1.69
CA VAL A 242 -27.74 -11.85 2.92
C VAL A 242 -26.79 -10.73 2.52
N ALA A 243 -27.25 -9.48 2.68
CA ALA A 243 -26.45 -8.32 2.36
C ALA A 243 -25.33 -8.21 3.40
N LYS A 244 -24.30 -9.06 3.24
CA LYS A 244 -23.02 -8.91 3.92
C LYS A 244 -22.60 -7.48 3.63
N VAL A 245 -22.59 -6.63 4.67
CA VAL A 245 -22.17 -5.24 4.54
C VAL A 245 -20.80 -5.27 3.92
N ALA A 246 -20.69 -4.86 2.66
CA ALA A 246 -19.41 -4.86 1.98
C ALA A 246 -18.54 -3.85 2.72
N PRO A 247 -17.46 -4.28 3.40
CA PRO A 247 -16.60 -3.37 4.11
C PRO A 247 -15.99 -2.38 3.12
N SER A 248 -15.64 -1.21 3.64
CA SER A 248 -15.20 -0.10 2.81
C SER A 248 -13.95 -0.46 2.02
N TRP A 249 -13.79 0.16 0.84
CA TRP A 249 -12.80 -0.23 -0.17
C TRP A 249 -11.36 -0.35 0.36
N TRP A 250 -11.05 0.38 1.43
CA TRP A 250 -9.73 0.45 2.06
C TRP A 250 -9.46 -0.69 3.05
N GLN A 251 -10.49 -1.22 3.74
CA GLN A 251 -10.32 -2.11 4.90
C GLN A 251 -9.64 -3.46 4.58
N SER A 252 -9.50 -3.83 3.31
CA SER A 252 -8.70 -4.99 2.86
C SER A 252 -7.74 -4.66 1.72
N ALA A 253 -7.49 -3.36 1.47
CA ALA A 253 -6.82 -2.89 0.28
C ALA A 253 -5.33 -3.25 0.24
N ILE A 254 -4.82 -3.46 -0.98
CA ILE A 254 -3.40 -3.27 -1.29
C ILE A 254 -3.24 -1.82 -1.76
N ALA A 255 -2.62 -0.99 -0.93
CA ALA A 255 -2.14 0.33 -1.30
C ALA A 255 -0.69 0.19 -1.81
N TYR A 256 -0.38 0.82 -2.94
CA TYR A 256 0.94 0.79 -3.56
C TYR A 256 1.58 2.17 -3.45
N HIS A 257 2.59 2.28 -2.58
CA HIS A 257 3.33 3.48 -2.26
C HIS A 257 4.46 3.68 -3.28
N ILE A 258 4.22 4.62 -4.20
CA ILE A 258 5.13 5.03 -5.26
C ILE A 258 6.00 6.18 -4.75
N TRP A 259 7.33 6.01 -4.83
CA TRP A 259 8.24 7.16 -4.76
C TRP A 259 8.37 7.78 -6.16
N THR A 260 7.59 8.82 -6.45
CA THR A 260 7.43 9.40 -7.80
C THR A 260 8.77 9.66 -8.52
N PRO A 261 9.78 10.30 -7.88
CA PRO A 261 11.08 10.61 -8.51
C PRO A 261 11.87 9.41 -9.03
N SER A 262 11.56 8.18 -8.58
CA SER A 262 12.33 6.98 -8.90
C SER A 262 11.49 5.89 -9.57
N PHE A 263 10.23 6.20 -9.95
CA PHE A 263 9.30 5.19 -10.45
C PHE A 263 9.35 5.04 -11.98
N GLN A 264 9.22 6.14 -12.73
CA GLN A 264 9.38 6.16 -14.19
C GLN A 264 9.60 7.60 -14.66
N ASP A 265 10.65 7.83 -15.44
CA ASP A 265 10.92 9.05 -16.20
C ASP A 265 10.26 8.92 -17.59
N SER A 266 9.51 9.93 -18.02
CA SER A 266 8.82 9.96 -19.33
C SER A 266 9.42 10.95 -20.34
N ASP A 267 10.25 11.92 -19.91
CA ASP A 267 10.81 12.96 -20.78
C ASP A 267 12.32 12.79 -21.08
N GLY A 268 12.98 11.88 -20.37
CA GLY A 268 14.41 11.57 -20.50
C GLY A 268 15.33 12.47 -19.68
N ASN A 269 14.81 13.25 -18.73
CA ASN A 269 15.62 14.14 -17.87
C ASN A 269 16.36 13.41 -16.73
N GLY A 270 16.08 12.12 -16.52
CA GLY A 270 16.72 11.28 -15.50
C GLY A 270 15.99 11.23 -14.15
N LEU A 271 14.85 11.90 -14.00
CA LEU A 271 14.02 11.96 -12.80
C LEU A 271 12.60 11.48 -13.14
N GLY A 272 12.00 10.70 -12.24
CA GLY A 272 10.65 10.19 -12.42
C GLY A 272 9.57 11.25 -12.22
N ASP A 273 8.49 11.15 -13.02
CA ASP A 273 7.44 12.15 -13.13
C ASP A 273 6.02 11.51 -13.13
N LEU A 274 4.98 12.34 -13.05
CA LEU A 274 3.58 11.86 -12.99
C LEU A 274 3.07 11.25 -14.30
N ASN A 275 3.58 11.67 -15.46
CA ASN A 275 3.23 11.04 -16.74
C ASN A 275 3.88 9.65 -16.86
N GLY A 276 5.14 9.51 -16.44
CA GLY A 276 5.80 8.20 -16.31
C GLY A 276 5.07 7.28 -15.33
N ALA A 277 4.57 7.83 -14.22
CA ALA A 277 3.72 7.07 -13.30
C ALA A 277 2.43 6.58 -13.98
N VAL A 278 1.75 7.43 -14.78
CA VAL A 278 0.58 7.05 -15.59
C VAL A 278 0.89 5.89 -16.54
N ASP A 279 2.01 5.93 -17.26
CA ASP A 279 2.41 4.90 -18.22
C ASP A 279 2.56 3.51 -17.57
N ARG A 280 2.98 3.47 -16.30
CA ARG A 280 3.17 2.23 -15.53
C ARG A 280 1.94 1.79 -14.72
N LEU A 281 0.85 2.56 -14.69
CA LEU A 281 -0.37 2.20 -13.95
C LEU A 281 -1.01 0.87 -14.43
N GLU A 282 -0.81 0.46 -15.68
CA GLU A 282 -1.26 -0.87 -16.15
C GLU A 282 -0.44 -2.01 -15.54
N ASN A 283 0.86 -1.83 -15.31
CA ASN A 283 1.69 -2.79 -14.57
C ASN A 283 1.17 -2.93 -13.12
N VAL A 284 0.94 -1.80 -12.44
CA VAL A 284 0.40 -1.73 -11.07
C VAL A 284 -0.98 -2.40 -10.98
N ARG A 285 -1.91 -2.07 -11.88
CA ARG A 285 -3.24 -2.69 -11.95
C ARG A 285 -3.17 -4.21 -12.17
N ARG A 286 -2.21 -4.69 -12.98
CA ARG A 286 -2.00 -6.14 -13.21
C ARG A 286 -1.56 -6.89 -11.97
N LEU A 287 -0.95 -6.24 -10.98
CA LEU A 287 -0.59 -6.87 -9.71
C LEU A 287 -1.83 -7.22 -8.87
N GLY A 288 -2.92 -6.45 -8.99
CA GLY A 288 -4.09 -6.55 -8.11
C GLY A 288 -4.11 -5.48 -7.01
N VAL A 289 -3.37 -4.39 -7.20
CA VAL A 289 -3.41 -3.18 -6.37
C VAL A 289 -4.83 -2.58 -6.37
N HIS A 290 -5.21 -2.00 -5.23
CA HIS A 290 -6.52 -1.37 -5.01
C HIS A 290 -6.41 0.15 -4.96
N ALA A 291 -5.34 0.67 -4.37
CA ALA A 291 -5.06 2.09 -4.26
C ALA A 291 -3.61 2.40 -4.62
N VAL A 292 -3.37 3.57 -5.19
CA VAL A 292 -2.04 4.12 -5.47
C VAL A 292 -1.85 5.33 -4.58
N TRP A 293 -0.70 5.38 -3.90
CA TRP A 293 -0.26 6.53 -3.14
C TRP A 293 1.05 7.03 -3.75
N ALA A 294 0.98 8.19 -4.40
CA ALA A 294 2.16 8.85 -4.98
C ALA A 294 2.72 9.87 -3.99
N ALA A 295 3.99 9.74 -3.66
CA ALA A 295 4.73 10.67 -2.80
C ALA A 295 6.18 10.81 -3.30
N PRO A 296 6.80 11.99 -3.28
CA PRO A 296 6.19 13.33 -3.25
C PRO A 296 5.11 13.54 -4.33
N PHE A 297 4.30 14.57 -4.11
CA PHE A 297 3.23 15.00 -5.03
C PHE A 297 3.10 16.53 -5.00
N LEU A 298 2.98 17.12 -3.81
CA LEU A 298 2.91 18.57 -3.59
C LEU A 298 4.27 19.26 -3.69
N LEU A 299 4.26 20.54 -4.09
CA LEU A 299 5.45 21.39 -4.19
C LEU A 299 6.11 21.58 -2.82
N SER A 300 7.38 21.18 -2.70
CA SER A 300 8.14 21.20 -1.45
C SER A 300 9.58 21.69 -1.66
N ASP A 301 10.32 21.92 -0.57
CA ASP A 301 11.73 22.32 -0.69
C ASP A 301 12.58 21.24 -1.39
N ASN A 302 12.52 19.99 -0.89
CA ASN A 302 13.31 18.85 -1.37
C ASN A 302 12.55 17.54 -1.14
N PHE A 303 11.37 17.39 -1.76
CA PHE A 303 10.53 16.18 -1.69
C PHE A 303 10.27 15.72 -0.25
N ASN A 304 9.87 16.66 0.59
CA ASN A 304 9.66 16.47 2.02
C ASN A 304 8.48 17.32 2.52
N ASP A 305 8.12 17.15 3.80
CA ASP A 305 6.91 17.73 4.38
C ASP A 305 6.93 19.26 4.52
N ALA A 306 8.05 19.93 4.21
CA ALA A 306 8.12 21.39 4.11
C ALA A 306 7.47 21.86 2.78
N ILE A 307 6.13 21.83 2.76
CA ILE A 307 5.33 22.25 1.62
C ILE A 307 5.47 23.75 1.38
N ARG A 308 5.58 24.15 0.11
CA ARG A 308 5.66 25.54 -0.34
C ARG A 308 4.34 26.05 -0.90
N ASP A 309 3.52 25.15 -1.45
CA ASP A 309 2.12 25.39 -1.84
C ASP A 309 1.35 24.05 -1.79
N HIS A 310 0.25 24.00 -1.03
CA HIS A 310 -0.57 22.81 -0.84
C HIS A 310 -1.53 22.50 -2.01
N ARG A 311 -1.64 23.40 -3.00
CA ARG A 311 -2.48 23.24 -4.21
C ARG A 311 -1.66 23.12 -5.50
N ALA A 312 -0.33 23.25 -5.41
CA ALA A 312 0.58 23.06 -6.52
C ALA A 312 1.29 21.70 -6.44
N ILE A 313 1.43 21.06 -7.59
CA ILE A 313 2.30 19.90 -7.78
C ILE A 313 3.76 20.36 -7.81
N ASP A 314 4.68 19.52 -7.33
CA ASP A 314 6.10 19.84 -7.44
C ASP A 314 6.52 19.92 -8.92
N SER A 315 7.03 21.07 -9.33
CA SER A 315 7.33 21.36 -10.74
C SER A 315 8.42 20.47 -11.33
N LYS A 316 9.15 19.71 -10.50
CA LYS A 316 10.09 18.66 -10.93
C LYS A 316 9.40 17.37 -11.36
N LEU A 317 8.12 17.18 -11.03
CA LEU A 317 7.33 15.96 -11.26
C LEU A 317 6.20 16.14 -12.29
N GLY A 318 5.95 17.38 -12.72
CA GLY A 318 4.91 17.74 -13.68
C GLY A 318 4.25 19.09 -13.36
N VAL A 319 3.22 19.45 -14.14
CA VAL A 319 2.32 20.57 -13.84
C VAL A 319 1.03 20.07 -13.20
N ASN A 320 0.22 20.97 -12.61
CA ASN A 320 -1.07 20.60 -11.99
C ASN A 320 -1.99 19.74 -12.90
N ALA A 321 -1.97 19.97 -14.22
CA ALA A 321 -2.74 19.18 -15.17
C ALA A 321 -2.27 17.71 -15.29
N ASP A 322 -0.99 17.42 -15.04
CA ASP A 322 -0.47 16.05 -15.03
C ASP A 322 -0.96 15.26 -13.81
N GLY A 323 -1.16 15.93 -12.66
CA GLY A 323 -1.78 15.30 -11.50
C GLY A 323 -3.29 15.09 -11.65
N ASP A 324 -4.00 16.04 -12.28
CA ASP A 324 -5.40 15.84 -12.67
C ASP A 324 -5.53 14.59 -13.57
N LYS A 325 -4.69 14.49 -14.60
CA LYS A 325 -4.58 13.34 -15.51
C LYS A 325 -4.17 12.06 -14.78
N PHE A 326 -3.26 12.13 -13.80
CA PHE A 326 -2.86 10.98 -12.98
C PHE A 326 -4.05 10.45 -12.15
N ILE A 327 -4.81 11.34 -11.51
CA ILE A 327 -5.98 10.94 -10.71
C ILE A 327 -7.04 10.27 -11.61
N GLU A 328 -7.35 10.87 -12.75
CA GLU A 328 -8.27 10.31 -13.76
C GLU A 328 -7.79 8.93 -14.24
N ALA A 329 -6.51 8.79 -14.62
CA ALA A 329 -5.95 7.54 -15.13
C ALA A 329 -5.89 6.40 -14.08
N VAL A 330 -5.83 6.72 -12.78
CA VAL A 330 -5.95 5.73 -11.69
C VAL A 330 -7.42 5.28 -11.55
N HIS A 331 -8.36 6.22 -11.61
CA HIS A 331 -9.81 5.92 -11.53
C HIS A 331 -10.32 5.12 -12.73
N ASP A 332 -9.87 5.43 -13.95
CA ASP A 332 -10.16 4.68 -15.18
C ASP A 332 -9.76 3.20 -15.09
N LYS A 333 -8.76 2.89 -14.27
CA LYS A 333 -8.27 1.53 -14.03
C LYS A 333 -8.99 0.83 -12.86
N GLY A 334 -9.97 1.49 -12.25
CA GLY A 334 -10.74 1.00 -11.11
C GLY A 334 -9.93 0.92 -9.82
N MET A 335 -8.90 1.77 -9.69
CA MET A 335 -8.08 1.93 -8.48
C MET A 335 -8.43 3.26 -7.79
N LYS A 336 -7.92 3.43 -6.57
CA LYS A 336 -8.11 4.64 -5.74
C LYS A 336 -6.84 5.48 -5.63
N VAL A 337 -6.97 6.77 -5.38
CA VAL A 337 -5.82 7.68 -5.18
C VAL A 337 -5.74 8.15 -3.74
N VAL A 338 -4.55 8.02 -3.16
CA VAL A 338 -4.19 8.58 -1.85
C VAL A 338 -3.06 9.58 -2.05
N MET A 339 -3.06 10.67 -1.28
CA MET A 339 -1.96 11.64 -1.26
C MET A 339 -1.44 11.91 0.15
N SER A 340 -0.17 12.28 0.27
CA SER A 340 0.36 12.85 1.52
C SER A 340 -0.10 14.30 1.69
N MET A 341 -0.54 14.62 2.90
CA MET A 341 -0.96 15.96 3.32
C MET A 341 -0.24 16.31 4.63
N PRO A 342 0.90 17.03 4.56
CA PRO A 342 1.51 17.62 5.73
C PRO A 342 0.56 18.63 6.39
N VAL A 343 0.27 18.40 7.67
CA VAL A 343 -0.66 19.23 8.44
C VAL A 343 0.00 19.93 9.62
N GLY A 344 1.21 19.54 10.02
CA GLY A 344 1.94 20.18 11.13
C GLY A 344 2.77 21.40 10.74
N VAL A 345 3.28 21.45 9.51
CA VAL A 345 4.38 22.36 9.10
C VAL A 345 4.26 22.82 7.66
N THR A 346 4.98 23.88 7.31
CA THR A 346 5.26 24.28 5.92
C THR A 346 6.74 24.56 5.75
N SER A 347 7.19 24.85 4.52
CA SER A 347 8.46 25.53 4.27
C SER A 347 8.41 26.98 4.79
N ASN A 348 9.58 27.53 5.17
CA ASN A 348 9.75 28.95 5.43
C ASN A 348 9.72 29.82 4.16
N GLU A 349 9.63 29.20 2.98
CA GLU A 349 9.35 29.85 1.70
C GLU A 349 7.87 29.76 1.27
N HIS A 350 6.99 29.17 2.10
CA HIS A 350 5.53 29.19 1.87
C HIS A 350 4.99 30.62 2.01
N ASP A 351 4.05 31.01 1.14
CA ASP A 351 3.47 32.38 1.09
C ASP A 351 2.93 32.82 2.47
N TRP A 352 2.20 31.95 3.16
CA TRP A 352 1.76 32.14 4.55
C TRP A 352 2.89 32.58 5.50
N PHE A 353 4.05 31.92 5.51
CA PHE A 353 5.16 32.27 6.42
C PHE A 353 5.77 33.62 6.02
N ILE A 354 5.92 33.86 4.72
CA ILE A 354 6.43 35.12 4.17
C ILE A 354 5.51 36.28 4.54
N ARG A 355 4.18 36.11 4.51
CA ARG A 355 3.21 37.13 4.93
C ARG A 355 3.14 37.27 6.44
N SER A 356 3.11 36.16 7.18
CA SER A 356 3.09 36.15 8.65
C SER A 356 4.29 36.89 9.24
N SER A 357 5.50 36.67 8.69
CA SER A 357 6.72 37.39 9.07
C SER A 357 6.72 38.88 8.72
N LYS A 358 5.75 39.34 7.92
CA LYS A 358 5.53 40.73 7.50
C LYS A 358 4.17 41.27 7.97
N ALA A 359 3.53 40.65 8.95
CA ALA A 359 2.18 41.01 9.40
C ALA A 359 2.07 42.36 10.13
N SER A 360 3.17 43.09 10.28
CA SER A 360 3.19 44.53 10.61
C SER A 360 2.69 45.42 9.45
N LEU A 361 2.71 44.91 8.21
CA LEU A 361 2.10 45.56 7.05
C LEU A 361 0.59 45.28 7.04
N PRO A 362 -0.29 46.29 6.87
CA PRO A 362 -1.74 46.11 6.95
C PRO A 362 -2.32 45.02 6.05
N GLU A 363 -1.79 44.88 4.83
CA GLU A 363 -2.18 43.85 3.86
C GLU A 363 -1.89 42.42 4.32
N ASN A 364 -0.96 42.25 5.28
CA ASN A 364 -0.56 40.95 5.83
C ASN A 364 -1.09 40.71 7.26
N ALA A 365 -1.83 41.65 7.86
CA ALA A 365 -2.24 41.61 9.26
C ALA A 365 -2.97 40.31 9.65
N ASN A 366 -3.79 39.77 8.73
CA ASN A 366 -4.54 38.52 8.93
C ASN A 366 -3.63 37.28 9.10
N TYR A 367 -2.42 37.30 8.55
CA TYR A 367 -1.45 36.19 8.65
C TYR A 367 -0.65 36.21 9.95
N SER A 368 -0.77 37.25 10.79
CA SER A 368 -0.01 37.39 12.06
C SER A 368 -0.10 36.17 12.97
N GLY A 369 -1.24 35.49 12.99
CA GLY A 369 -1.50 34.31 13.83
C GLY A 369 -1.28 32.95 13.17
N TYR A 370 -0.82 32.87 11.91
CA TYR A 370 -0.71 31.60 11.17
C TYR A 370 0.43 30.69 11.68
N TYR A 371 1.40 31.26 12.39
CA TYR A 371 2.55 30.55 12.96
C TYR A 371 2.76 30.95 14.43
N HIS A 372 3.49 30.13 15.17
CA HIS A 372 3.77 30.35 16.58
C HIS A 372 4.98 31.29 16.79
N TRP A 373 4.72 32.60 16.75
CA TRP A 373 5.71 33.65 17.04
C TRP A 373 5.83 33.96 18.55
N ARG A 374 7.06 34.22 19.03
CA ARG A 374 7.35 34.63 20.43
C ARG A 374 8.44 35.70 20.48
N ARG A 375 8.46 36.52 21.54
CA ARG A 375 9.54 37.50 21.81
C ARG A 375 10.71 36.95 22.63
N THR A 376 10.66 35.68 23.02
CA THR A 376 11.70 35.00 23.78
C THR A 376 11.93 33.60 23.20
N GLY A 377 13.20 33.26 22.92
CA GLY A 377 13.63 31.95 22.43
C GLY A 377 13.83 30.91 23.53
N SER A 378 13.08 31.00 24.63
CA SER A 378 13.27 30.14 25.80
C SER A 378 12.82 28.67 25.67
N PRO A 379 11.81 28.31 24.85
CA PRO A 379 11.46 26.90 24.63
C PRO A 379 12.29 26.25 23.51
N PRO A 380 12.44 24.91 23.50
CA PRO A 380 13.14 24.19 22.44
C PRO A 380 12.44 24.31 21.08
N PHE A 381 13.19 24.08 20.00
CA PHE A 381 12.73 24.14 18.61
C PHE A 381 12.14 25.52 18.21
N MET A 382 12.78 26.57 18.73
CA MET A 382 12.50 27.96 18.41
C MET A 382 13.72 28.57 17.72
N SER A 383 13.55 29.13 16.53
CA SER A 383 14.62 29.77 15.76
C SER A 383 14.42 31.29 15.70
N GLU A 384 15.53 32.05 15.75
CA GLU A 384 15.51 33.50 15.62
C GLU A 384 15.21 33.89 14.17
N PHE A 385 14.22 34.77 13.95
CA PHE A 385 13.89 35.22 12.61
C PHE A 385 14.83 36.34 12.17
N LYS A 386 15.76 36.05 11.25
CA LYS A 386 16.61 37.04 10.54
C LYS A 386 17.30 38.06 11.46
N ASN A 387 17.87 37.58 12.58
CA ASN A 387 18.54 38.40 13.59
C ASN A 387 17.63 39.49 14.21
N THR A 388 16.35 39.18 14.39
CA THR A 388 15.39 40.02 15.13
C THR A 388 15.08 39.39 16.48
N SER A 389 14.66 40.19 17.48
CA SER A 389 14.23 39.68 18.79
C SER A 389 12.87 38.96 18.77
N ILE A 390 12.55 38.28 17.67
CA ILE A 390 11.33 37.51 17.44
C ILE A 390 11.74 36.11 16.97
N TYR A 391 11.21 35.11 17.65
CA TYR A 391 11.45 33.69 17.42
C TYR A 391 10.19 33.03 16.88
N TYR A 392 10.34 31.98 16.08
CA TYR A 392 9.24 31.14 15.60
C TYR A 392 9.50 29.67 15.93
N MET A 393 8.42 28.93 16.19
CA MET A 393 8.47 27.49 16.42
C MET A 393 8.63 26.74 15.10
N HIS A 394 9.48 25.71 15.09
CA HIS A 394 9.71 24.84 13.95
C HIS A 394 9.69 23.36 14.34
N TYR A 395 9.66 22.47 13.36
CA TYR A 395 9.87 21.04 13.58
C TYR A 395 11.21 20.79 14.27
N GLU A 396 11.29 19.79 15.15
CA GLU A 396 12.50 19.36 15.85
C GLU A 396 13.76 19.41 14.97
N ASP A 397 14.70 20.27 15.37
CA ASP A 397 15.98 20.57 14.71
C ASP A 397 15.95 20.92 13.21
N LYS A 398 14.79 21.35 12.68
CA LYS A 398 14.62 21.83 11.29
C LYS A 398 14.10 23.27 11.21
N PRO A 399 14.96 24.30 11.33
CA PRO A 399 14.55 25.70 11.28
C PRO A 399 13.76 26.11 10.02
N ASN A 400 13.95 25.46 8.88
CA ASN A 400 13.19 25.75 7.66
C ASN A 400 11.79 25.14 7.63
N TRP A 401 11.36 24.43 8.68
CA TRP A 401 10.04 23.78 8.79
C TRP A 401 9.18 24.47 9.87
N PRO A 402 8.77 25.75 9.71
CA PRO A 402 7.93 26.45 10.68
C PRO A 402 6.58 25.77 10.91
N VAL A 403 6.17 25.69 12.17
CA VAL A 403 4.94 25.00 12.61
C VAL A 403 3.72 25.93 12.48
N ILE A 404 2.69 25.43 11.80
CA ILE A 404 1.44 26.19 11.58
C ILE A 404 0.52 26.11 12.80
N ASN A 405 -0.22 27.18 13.05
CA ASN A 405 -1.03 27.35 14.25
C ASN A 405 -2.52 27.04 14.01
N TRP A 406 -2.93 25.78 14.21
CA TRP A 406 -4.33 25.33 14.06
C TRP A 406 -5.35 25.99 14.99
N GLN A 407 -4.89 26.74 16.01
CA GLN A 407 -5.78 27.56 16.85
C GLN A 407 -6.18 28.87 16.16
N ASN A 408 -5.54 29.24 15.05
CA ASN A 408 -6.01 30.33 14.20
C ASN A 408 -7.13 29.83 13.26
N SER A 409 -8.31 30.44 13.37
CA SER A 409 -9.48 30.06 12.56
C SER A 409 -9.31 30.35 11.06
N GLY A 410 -8.53 31.35 10.69
CA GLY A 410 -8.22 31.66 9.28
C GLY A 410 -7.38 30.55 8.65
N LEU A 411 -6.27 30.17 9.29
CA LEU A 411 -5.45 29.03 8.86
C LEU A 411 -6.26 27.72 8.82
N ARG A 412 -7.06 27.44 9.86
CA ARG A 412 -7.91 26.24 9.90
C ARG A 412 -8.85 26.18 8.70
N GLN A 413 -9.49 27.29 8.36
CA GLN A 413 -10.34 27.37 7.17
C GLN A 413 -9.54 27.20 5.87
N GLU A 414 -8.36 27.81 5.72
CA GLU A 414 -7.53 27.60 4.53
C GLU A 414 -7.11 26.13 4.35
N MET A 415 -6.80 25.41 5.44
CA MET A 415 -6.52 23.96 5.41
C MET A 415 -7.77 23.13 5.03
N PHE A 416 -8.95 23.48 5.53
CA PHE A 416 -10.21 22.85 5.12
C PHE A 416 -10.50 23.09 3.63
N ASP A 417 -10.26 24.30 3.13
CA ASP A 417 -10.38 24.62 1.70
C ASP A 417 -9.33 23.90 0.84
N ILE A 418 -8.20 23.45 1.41
CA ILE A 418 -7.20 22.60 0.75
C ILE A 418 -7.71 21.14 0.66
N PHE A 419 -8.24 20.58 1.75
CA PHE A 419 -8.87 19.25 1.72
C PHE A 419 -10.03 19.21 0.72
N SER A 420 -10.91 20.21 0.75
CA SER A 420 -12.03 20.35 -0.18
C SER A 420 -11.57 20.41 -1.64
N TYR A 421 -10.52 21.19 -1.94
CA TYR A 421 -9.94 21.27 -3.28
C TYR A 421 -9.51 19.89 -3.80
N TRP A 422 -8.78 19.10 -3.00
CA TRP A 422 -8.32 17.77 -3.43
C TRP A 422 -9.43 16.71 -3.49
N ILE A 423 -10.46 16.80 -2.64
CA ILE A 423 -11.67 15.97 -2.74
C ILE A 423 -12.40 16.24 -4.06
N ASP A 424 -12.55 17.51 -4.46
CA ASP A 424 -13.16 17.89 -5.75
C ASP A 424 -12.30 17.50 -6.96
N LYS A 425 -10.97 17.36 -6.79
CA LYS A 425 -10.08 16.74 -7.79
C LYS A 425 -10.22 15.21 -7.87
N GLY A 426 -10.88 14.56 -6.90
CA GLY A 426 -11.12 13.12 -6.89
C GLY A 426 -10.17 12.30 -6.02
N VAL A 427 -9.38 12.91 -5.14
CA VAL A 427 -8.57 12.16 -4.16
C VAL A 427 -9.49 11.34 -3.24
N ASP A 428 -9.18 10.05 -3.04
CA ASP A 428 -9.96 9.12 -2.22
C ASP A 428 -9.43 8.98 -0.78
N GLY A 429 -8.28 9.57 -0.45
CA GLY A 429 -7.73 9.54 0.91
C GLY A 429 -6.50 10.41 1.14
N PHE A 430 -6.27 10.76 2.41
CA PHE A 430 -5.16 11.58 2.85
C PHE A 430 -4.32 10.86 3.91
N GLN A 431 -3.03 10.80 3.66
CA GLN A 431 -2.02 10.45 4.66
C GLN A 431 -1.59 11.73 5.37
N LEU A 432 -2.00 11.91 6.63
CA LEU A 432 -1.67 13.09 7.42
C LEU A 432 -0.27 12.95 8.01
N SER A 433 0.60 13.94 7.80
CA SER A 433 1.95 13.97 8.38
C SER A 433 2.16 15.17 9.32
N GLY A 434 3.05 15.00 10.31
CA GLY A 434 3.28 16.01 11.34
C GLY A 434 2.12 16.16 12.34
N ILE A 435 1.30 15.12 12.57
CA ILE A 435 0.14 15.18 13.48
C ILE A 435 0.50 15.62 14.91
N GLU A 436 1.73 15.32 15.37
CA GLU A 436 2.26 15.74 16.68
C GLU A 436 2.53 17.25 16.80
N TYR A 437 2.41 17.99 15.69
CA TYR A 437 2.57 19.43 15.61
C TYR A 437 1.25 20.18 15.36
N LEU A 438 0.11 19.48 15.22
CA LEU A 438 -1.23 20.10 15.17
C LEU A 438 -1.51 20.95 16.43
N ALA A 439 -1.02 20.51 17.59
CA ALA A 439 -0.94 21.32 18.80
C ALA A 439 0.24 20.90 19.68
N ARG A 440 0.96 21.88 20.23
CA ARG A 440 2.07 21.68 21.18
C ARG A 440 1.71 22.22 22.55
N THR A 441 2.44 21.82 23.59
CA THR A 441 2.36 22.41 24.93
C THR A 441 2.70 23.91 24.91
N SER A 442 2.36 24.64 25.97
CA SER A 442 2.80 26.05 26.14
C SER A 442 4.33 26.19 26.09
N GLU A 443 5.06 25.15 26.50
CA GLU A 443 6.51 25.02 26.43
C GLU A 443 7.04 24.56 25.06
N GLY A 444 6.18 24.21 24.09
CA GLY A 444 6.58 23.78 22.73
C GLY A 444 7.28 22.41 22.64
N ASN A 445 7.78 21.90 23.76
CA ASN A 445 8.59 20.69 23.90
C ASN A 445 7.85 19.38 23.63
N ALA A 446 6.54 19.32 23.81
CA ALA A 446 5.76 18.09 23.68
C ALA A 446 4.44 18.29 22.89
N PRO A 447 3.89 17.22 22.29
CA PRO A 447 2.56 17.23 21.69
C PRO A 447 1.47 17.48 22.74
N ASN A 448 0.44 18.26 22.41
CA ASN A 448 -0.73 18.48 23.26
C ASN A 448 -1.87 17.55 22.81
N TRP A 449 -1.80 16.28 23.22
CA TRP A 449 -2.70 15.22 22.73
C TRP A 449 -4.20 15.56 22.76
N PRO A 450 -4.80 16.09 23.84
CA PRO A 450 -6.21 16.49 23.84
C PRO A 450 -6.55 17.48 22.72
N ALA A 451 -5.71 18.51 22.51
CA ALA A 451 -5.92 19.49 21.45
C ALA A 451 -5.62 18.94 20.04
N ILE A 452 -4.70 17.98 19.91
CA ILE A 452 -4.47 17.24 18.66
C ILE A 452 -5.72 16.43 18.30
N TYR A 453 -6.32 15.73 19.26
CA TYR A 453 -7.54 14.94 19.06
C TYR A 453 -8.73 15.80 18.63
N ASP A 454 -8.91 16.99 19.22
CA ASP A 454 -9.94 17.93 18.78
C ASP A 454 -9.70 18.39 17.33
N VAL A 455 -8.46 18.71 16.94
CA VAL A 455 -8.13 19.10 15.55
C VAL A 455 -8.31 17.95 14.56
N LEU A 456 -7.95 16.71 14.93
CA LEU A 456 -8.18 15.53 14.08
C LEU A 456 -9.68 15.26 13.87
N ARG A 457 -10.51 15.47 14.89
CA ARG A 457 -11.97 15.37 14.77
C ARG A 457 -12.52 16.46 13.86
N ASP A 458 -12.09 17.72 14.04
CA ASP A 458 -12.49 18.82 13.15
C ASP A 458 -12.11 18.53 11.67
N ILE A 459 -10.93 17.96 11.41
CA ILE A 459 -10.51 17.55 10.05
C ILE A 459 -11.41 16.43 9.52
N LYS A 460 -11.71 15.40 10.32
CA LYS A 460 -12.62 14.30 9.92
C LYS A 460 -14.02 14.82 9.60
N ASP A 461 -14.59 15.62 10.50
CA ASP A 461 -15.93 16.17 10.37
C ASP A 461 -16.04 17.03 9.10
N HIS A 462 -15.02 17.85 8.79
CA HIS A 462 -14.95 18.61 7.53
C HIS A 462 -14.86 17.69 6.31
N VAL A 463 -13.94 16.72 6.31
CA VAL A 463 -13.73 15.80 5.17
C VAL A 463 -14.99 14.97 4.88
N GLU A 464 -15.64 14.40 5.91
CA GLU A 464 -16.86 13.60 5.73
C GLU A 464 -18.07 14.46 5.36
N THR A 465 -18.21 15.65 5.94
CA THR A 465 -19.28 16.60 5.57
C THR A 465 -19.13 17.07 4.13
N TYR A 466 -17.91 17.45 3.73
CA TYR A 466 -17.63 17.96 2.39
C TYR A 466 -17.72 16.87 1.32
N ALA A 467 -17.22 15.65 1.59
CA ALA A 467 -17.34 14.53 0.66
C ALA A 467 -18.80 14.22 0.32
N ASN A 468 -19.71 14.25 1.30
CA ASN A 468 -21.14 14.06 1.09
C ASN A 468 -21.82 15.19 0.31
N GLN A 469 -21.23 16.39 0.28
CA GLN A 469 -21.75 17.55 -0.46
C GLN A 469 -21.14 17.69 -1.87
N SER A 470 -19.89 17.23 -2.05
CA SER A 470 -19.17 17.31 -3.32
C SER A 470 -19.84 16.47 -4.41
N LYS A 471 -19.99 17.04 -5.60
CA LYS A 471 -20.52 16.32 -6.77
C LYS A 471 -19.63 15.16 -7.22
N VAL A 472 -18.34 15.21 -6.87
CA VAL A 472 -17.33 14.20 -7.25
C VAL A 472 -17.22 13.10 -6.19
N ALA A 473 -17.40 13.44 -4.91
CA ALA A 473 -17.20 12.52 -3.79
C ALA A 473 -18.47 12.03 -3.07
N ASN A 474 -19.66 12.51 -3.41
CA ASN A 474 -20.91 12.10 -2.73
C ASN A 474 -21.07 10.57 -2.69
N GLY A 475 -21.26 10.03 -1.48
CA GLY A 475 -21.37 8.59 -1.23
C GLY A 475 -20.05 7.81 -1.25
N LYS A 476 -18.90 8.46 -1.46
CA LYS A 476 -17.56 7.84 -1.34
C LYS A 476 -17.00 8.05 0.06
N LYS A 477 -16.44 6.99 0.66
CA LYS A 477 -15.61 7.12 1.88
C LYS A 477 -14.22 7.63 1.50
N ILE A 478 -13.92 8.85 1.91
CA ILE A 478 -12.57 9.42 1.95
C ILE A 478 -11.90 8.93 3.23
N ILE A 479 -10.66 8.43 3.12
CA ILE A 479 -9.92 7.90 4.28
C ILE A 479 -8.90 8.90 4.85
N LEU A 480 -8.72 8.88 6.16
CA LEU A 480 -7.65 9.59 6.87
C LEU A 480 -6.77 8.59 7.63
N TYR A 481 -5.47 8.60 7.40
CA TYR A 481 -4.52 7.81 8.20
C TYR A 481 -3.23 8.58 8.46
N ALA A 482 -2.44 8.14 9.43
CA ALA A 482 -1.17 8.77 9.77
C ALA A 482 -0.11 7.77 10.22
N TYR A 483 1.14 8.22 10.13
CA TYR A 483 2.26 7.63 10.86
C TYR A 483 2.38 8.26 12.23
N ARG A 484 2.83 7.47 13.20
CA ARG A 484 3.36 7.99 14.46
C ARG A 484 4.43 7.02 14.97
N ASP A 485 5.66 7.52 15.03
CA ASP A 485 6.79 6.76 15.55
C ASP A 485 6.56 6.43 17.02
N ASN A 486 6.83 5.17 17.39
CA ASN A 486 6.67 4.61 18.74
C ASN A 486 5.25 4.74 19.32
N ALA A 487 4.21 4.79 18.49
CA ALA A 487 2.83 4.79 18.92
C ALA A 487 2.45 3.45 19.59
N LYS A 488 2.08 3.50 20.87
CA LYS A 488 1.59 2.33 21.60
C LYS A 488 0.18 1.93 21.18
N GLU A 489 -0.28 0.78 21.63
CA GLU A 489 -1.63 0.25 21.41
C GLU A 489 -2.72 1.28 21.78
N ASN A 490 -2.61 1.86 22.98
CA ASN A 490 -3.52 2.88 23.48
C ASN A 490 -3.42 4.21 22.69
N ASP A 491 -2.24 4.53 22.14
CA ASP A 491 -2.06 5.70 21.27
C ASP A 491 -2.81 5.50 19.95
N LYS A 492 -2.64 4.34 19.30
CA LYS A 492 -3.33 3.98 18.05
C LYS A 492 -4.84 4.01 18.23
N ARG A 493 -5.36 3.44 19.33
CA ARG A 493 -6.78 3.48 19.68
C ARG A 493 -7.30 4.90 19.90
N SER A 494 -6.54 5.74 20.61
CA SER A 494 -6.92 7.14 20.86
C SER A 494 -6.96 7.94 19.56
N LEU A 495 -5.98 7.74 18.67
CA LEU A 495 -5.92 8.38 17.36
C LEU A 495 -7.06 7.95 16.42
N ALA A 496 -7.38 6.65 16.39
CA ALA A 496 -8.50 6.14 15.58
C ALA A 496 -9.85 6.71 16.04
N SER A 497 -10.11 6.65 17.36
CA SER A 497 -11.34 7.23 17.94
C SER A 497 -11.41 8.76 17.85
N SER A 498 -10.29 9.45 17.61
CA SER A 498 -10.22 10.91 17.51
C SER A 498 -10.25 11.47 16.08
N GLY A 499 -10.29 10.63 15.03
CA GLY A 499 -10.47 11.14 13.66
C GLY A 499 -9.76 10.37 12.55
N LEU A 500 -8.80 9.50 12.87
CA LEU A 500 -8.16 8.66 11.85
C LEU A 500 -8.98 7.39 11.60
N ASP A 501 -9.06 6.96 10.36
CA ASP A 501 -9.62 5.65 10.00
C ASP A 501 -8.60 4.53 10.26
N SER A 502 -7.30 4.83 10.21
CA SER A 502 -6.23 3.89 10.60
C SER A 502 -4.95 4.61 11.06
N VAL A 503 -4.10 3.90 11.78
CA VAL A 503 -2.73 4.30 12.14
C VAL A 503 -1.79 3.21 11.64
N VAL A 504 -0.70 3.58 10.97
CA VAL A 504 0.18 2.60 10.34
C VAL A 504 0.97 1.82 11.38
N ASN A 505 0.88 0.49 11.31
CA ASN A 505 1.76 -0.46 12.00
C ASN A 505 3.09 -0.51 11.25
N TYR A 506 4.12 0.09 11.84
CA TYR A 506 5.46 0.25 11.28
C TYR A 506 6.51 -0.62 11.99
N GLU A 507 6.12 -1.34 13.05
CA GLU A 507 6.99 -2.11 13.94
C GLU A 507 7.81 -3.15 13.15
N LEU A 508 7.15 -3.87 12.25
CA LEU A 508 7.74 -4.86 11.35
C LEU A 508 8.62 -4.21 10.26
N GLY A 509 8.40 -2.93 9.97
CA GLY A 509 9.26 -2.10 9.13
C GLY A 509 10.65 -1.86 9.72
N MET A 510 10.82 -2.00 11.05
CA MET A 510 12.14 -1.87 11.69
C MET A 510 12.94 -3.18 11.73
N VAL A 511 12.28 -4.34 11.59
CA VAL A 511 12.93 -5.66 11.74
C VAL A 511 14.05 -5.84 10.72
N GLY A 512 15.25 -6.12 11.21
CA GLY A 512 16.46 -6.34 10.40
C GLY A 512 17.41 -7.31 11.07
N ARG A 513 18.30 -7.94 10.30
CA ARG A 513 19.24 -8.92 10.83
C ARG A 513 20.29 -8.21 11.72
N GLY A 514 20.30 -8.55 13.00
CA GLY A 514 21.19 -7.95 14.00
C GLY A 514 20.66 -6.68 14.67
N ASN A 515 19.41 -6.28 14.41
CA ASN A 515 18.79 -5.13 15.11
C ASN A 515 18.25 -5.55 16.49
N GLN A 516 18.65 -4.86 17.55
CA GLN A 516 18.21 -5.09 18.94
C GLN A 516 16.82 -4.52 19.26
N ILE A 517 15.84 -4.75 18.38
CA ILE A 517 14.48 -4.19 18.53
C ILE A 517 13.59 -5.08 19.41
N CYS A 518 13.73 -6.41 19.27
CA CYS A 518 12.98 -7.39 20.04
C CYS A 518 13.73 -7.76 21.32
N TYR A 519 12.99 -8.04 22.39
CA TYR A 519 13.50 -7.91 23.77
C TYR A 519 14.08 -9.20 24.38
N THR A 520 14.19 -10.28 23.61
CA THR A 520 14.54 -11.63 24.11
C THR A 520 15.70 -12.28 23.36
N ASN A 521 16.09 -13.51 23.76
CA ASN A 521 17.27 -14.24 23.27
C ASN A 521 17.12 -14.78 21.83
N GLU A 522 16.32 -14.13 21.00
CA GLU A 522 15.97 -14.57 19.65
C GLU A 522 16.70 -13.68 18.63
N ASP A 523 17.99 -13.95 18.43
CA ASP A 523 18.86 -13.27 17.44
C ASP A 523 18.42 -13.45 15.96
N SER A 524 17.22 -13.96 15.72
CA SER A 524 16.70 -14.33 14.40
C SER A 524 15.57 -13.41 13.93
N VAL A 525 15.51 -13.23 12.61
CA VAL A 525 14.41 -12.51 11.95
C VAL A 525 13.06 -13.17 12.25
N ALA A 526 13.03 -14.50 12.39
CA ALA A 526 11.80 -15.24 12.65
C ALA A 526 11.20 -14.92 14.02
N GLY A 527 12.04 -14.92 15.05
CA GLY A 527 11.64 -14.64 16.42
C GLY A 527 11.12 -13.23 16.59
N CYS A 528 11.89 -12.26 16.10
CA CYS A 528 11.49 -10.85 16.17
C CYS A 528 10.20 -10.55 15.37
N VAL A 529 9.96 -11.24 14.24
CA VAL A 529 8.67 -11.15 13.52
C VAL A 529 7.53 -11.81 14.31
N HIS A 530 7.80 -12.94 14.97
CA HIS A 530 6.80 -13.67 15.76
C HIS A 530 6.38 -12.91 17.03
N GLU A 531 7.34 -12.37 17.78
CA GLU A 531 7.13 -11.49 18.95
C GLU A 531 6.23 -10.31 18.56
N LEU A 532 6.63 -9.51 17.56
CA LEU A 532 5.89 -8.33 17.13
C LEU A 532 4.52 -8.65 16.51
N LEU A 533 4.39 -9.73 15.72
CA LEU A 533 3.09 -10.12 15.16
C LEU A 533 2.13 -10.64 16.22
N SER A 534 2.61 -11.39 17.22
CA SER A 534 1.76 -11.91 18.29
C SER A 534 1.11 -10.76 19.07
N ASP A 535 1.90 -9.76 19.46
CA ASP A 535 1.42 -8.59 20.19
C ASP A 535 0.47 -7.73 19.35
N VAL A 536 0.88 -7.33 18.14
CA VAL A 536 0.09 -6.40 17.31
C VAL A 536 -1.19 -7.07 16.79
N LEU A 537 -1.18 -8.36 16.44
CA LEU A 537 -2.41 -9.08 16.05
C LEU A 537 -3.37 -9.24 17.24
N SER A 538 -2.86 -9.50 18.45
CA SER A 538 -3.73 -9.56 19.65
C SER A 538 -4.37 -8.20 19.92
N PHE A 539 -3.63 -7.10 19.81
CA PHE A 539 -4.17 -5.76 19.98
C PHE A 539 -5.33 -5.46 19.01
N HIS A 540 -5.17 -5.74 17.71
CA HIS A 540 -6.23 -5.49 16.72
C HIS A 540 -7.43 -6.43 16.88
N LYS A 541 -7.23 -7.65 17.38
CA LYS A 541 -8.32 -8.57 17.71
C LYS A 541 -9.17 -8.06 18.88
N ASP A 542 -8.53 -7.49 19.91
CA ASP A 542 -9.21 -6.96 21.09
C ASP A 542 -9.81 -5.56 20.87
N ASN A 543 -9.52 -4.91 19.72
CA ASN A 543 -9.94 -3.55 19.37
C ASN A 543 -10.35 -3.48 17.88
N GLU A 544 -11.43 -4.19 17.51
CA GLU A 544 -11.96 -4.27 16.14
C GLU A 544 -12.24 -2.90 15.50
N GLU A 545 -12.43 -1.83 16.29
CA GLU A 545 -12.59 -0.47 15.77
C GLU A 545 -11.31 0.10 15.16
N VAL A 546 -10.13 -0.44 15.49
CA VAL A 546 -8.83 0.00 14.99
C VAL A 546 -8.42 -0.90 13.84
N ILE A 547 -8.83 -0.57 12.62
CA ILE A 547 -8.47 -1.36 11.44
C ILE A 547 -6.96 -1.27 11.17
N PRO A 548 -6.22 -2.40 11.12
CA PRO A 548 -4.78 -2.38 10.90
C PRO A 548 -4.40 -1.91 9.49
N MET A 549 -3.28 -1.19 9.40
CA MET A 549 -2.60 -0.84 8.15
C MET A 549 -1.11 -1.16 8.28
N TRP A 550 -0.60 -2.09 7.49
CA TRP A 550 0.77 -2.62 7.63
C TRP A 550 1.71 -2.03 6.61
N GLU A 551 2.86 -1.51 7.06
CA GLU A 551 3.94 -1.07 6.19
C GLU A 551 5.28 -1.69 6.60
N PHE A 552 5.91 -2.38 5.66
CA PHE A 552 7.16 -3.12 5.88
C PHE A 552 8.39 -2.43 5.27
N GLY A 553 8.17 -1.46 4.39
CA GLY A 553 9.19 -0.61 3.77
C GLY A 553 8.56 0.67 3.23
N ASN A 554 9.37 1.72 3.10
CA ASN A 554 8.94 3.05 2.65
C ASN A 554 10.19 3.90 2.26
N PRO A 555 10.04 5.15 1.80
CA PRO A 555 11.17 6.01 1.42
C PRO A 555 12.20 6.32 2.52
N SER A 556 11.95 5.96 3.78
CA SER A 556 12.81 6.24 4.93
C SER A 556 13.45 4.99 5.55
N LEU A 557 13.05 3.80 5.11
CA LEU A 557 13.54 2.50 5.61
C LEU A 557 14.36 1.77 4.55
N SER A 558 15.45 1.12 4.98
CA SER A 558 16.20 0.15 4.16
C SER A 558 15.24 -0.92 3.63
N ARG A 559 15.35 -1.25 2.33
CA ARG A 559 14.48 -2.23 1.65
C ARG A 559 14.58 -3.59 2.30
N LEU A 560 13.44 -4.30 2.39
CA LEU A 560 13.29 -5.59 3.09
C LEU A 560 14.46 -6.56 2.87
N ALA A 561 14.79 -6.86 1.61
CA ALA A 561 15.83 -7.82 1.25
C ALA A 561 17.25 -7.40 1.70
N SER A 562 17.55 -6.09 1.74
CA SER A 562 18.79 -5.54 2.29
C SER A 562 18.79 -5.59 3.81
N ARG A 563 17.69 -5.15 4.44
CA ARG A 563 17.52 -5.04 5.89
C ARG A 563 17.63 -6.39 6.62
N VAL A 564 17.13 -7.48 6.02
CA VAL A 564 17.30 -8.85 6.56
C VAL A 564 18.49 -9.61 5.95
N GLN A 565 19.21 -8.99 5.01
CA GLN A 565 20.39 -9.56 4.33
C GLN A 565 20.13 -10.89 3.61
N SER A 566 18.89 -11.16 3.17
CA SER A 566 18.51 -12.32 2.37
C SER A 566 17.27 -11.99 1.54
N SER A 567 17.35 -12.16 0.21
CA SER A 567 16.18 -11.99 -0.67
C SER A 567 15.09 -13.01 -0.39
N LYS A 568 15.43 -14.23 0.04
CA LYS A 568 14.44 -15.26 0.40
C LYS A 568 13.67 -14.87 1.66
N GLN A 569 14.38 -14.40 2.70
CA GLN A 569 13.73 -13.91 3.92
C GLN A 569 12.92 -12.63 3.64
N GLY A 570 13.38 -11.77 2.71
CA GLY A 570 12.58 -10.65 2.19
C GLY A 570 11.28 -11.09 1.50
N GLU A 571 11.34 -12.12 0.65
CA GLU A 571 10.16 -12.72 -0.01
C GLU A 571 9.19 -13.34 1.02
N LEU A 572 9.69 -14.00 2.07
CA LEU A 572 8.87 -14.49 3.19
C LEU A 572 8.13 -13.35 3.89
N LEU A 573 8.81 -12.23 4.19
CA LEU A 573 8.17 -11.07 4.80
C LEU A 573 7.10 -10.45 3.89
N THR A 574 7.36 -10.32 2.59
CA THR A 574 6.34 -9.88 1.61
C THR A 574 5.13 -10.83 1.58
N MET A 575 5.36 -12.15 1.64
CA MET A 575 4.28 -13.14 1.70
C MET A 575 3.45 -13.02 2.99
N ILE A 576 4.11 -12.82 4.14
CA ILE A 576 3.46 -12.59 5.44
C ILE A 576 2.59 -11.33 5.37
N GLN A 577 3.14 -10.20 4.93
CA GLN A 577 2.40 -8.93 4.85
C GLN A 577 1.12 -9.10 4.01
N LEU A 578 1.22 -9.75 2.83
CA LEU A 578 0.07 -10.03 1.97
C LEU A 578 -1.00 -10.95 2.58
N LEU A 579 -0.68 -11.65 3.68
CA LEU A 579 -1.60 -12.49 4.44
C LEU A 579 -2.18 -11.81 5.70
N LEU A 580 -1.63 -10.69 6.18
CA LEU A 580 -2.14 -9.99 7.37
C LEU A 580 -3.56 -9.41 7.15
N PRO A 581 -4.40 -9.26 8.18
CA PRO A 581 -5.73 -8.66 8.07
C PRO A 581 -5.64 -7.14 7.80
N GLY A 582 -6.69 -6.48 7.33
CA GLY A 582 -6.67 -5.02 7.13
C GLY A 582 -6.00 -4.54 5.84
N THR A 583 -5.43 -3.33 5.88
CA THR A 583 -4.79 -2.66 4.74
C THR A 583 -3.30 -3.01 4.66
N ASN A 584 -2.76 -3.22 3.47
CA ASN A 584 -1.31 -3.36 3.27
C ASN A 584 -0.76 -2.22 2.41
N SER A 585 0.18 -1.45 2.96
CA SER A 585 1.02 -0.48 2.23
C SER A 585 2.25 -1.20 1.71
N ILE A 586 2.35 -1.33 0.39
CA ILE A 586 3.48 -1.97 -0.31
C ILE A 586 4.30 -0.87 -0.98
N TYR A 587 5.59 -0.81 -0.67
CA TYR A 587 6.51 0.14 -1.30
C TYR A 587 7.01 -0.38 -2.65
N TYR A 588 7.14 0.51 -3.64
CA TYR A 588 7.51 0.09 -5.00
C TYR A 588 8.84 -0.70 -5.02
N GLY A 589 8.84 -1.81 -5.74
CA GLY A 589 9.97 -2.73 -5.81
C GLY A 589 9.94 -3.87 -4.78
N GLU A 590 9.11 -3.80 -3.73
CA GLU A 590 8.93 -4.93 -2.82
C GLU A 590 8.26 -6.14 -3.50
N GLU A 591 7.46 -5.90 -4.54
CA GLU A 591 6.81 -6.96 -5.33
C GLU A 591 7.78 -7.75 -6.22
N ILE A 592 8.99 -7.21 -6.47
CA ILE A 592 10.09 -7.89 -7.18
C ILE A 592 11.29 -8.19 -6.28
N GLY A 593 11.30 -7.74 -5.02
CA GLY A 593 12.39 -7.97 -4.08
C GLY A 593 13.62 -7.06 -4.29
N MET A 594 13.40 -5.82 -4.76
CA MET A 594 14.45 -4.80 -4.91
C MET A 594 15.29 -4.62 -3.64
N ARG A 595 16.58 -4.39 -3.83
CA ARG A 595 17.55 -4.07 -2.77
C ARG A 595 17.95 -2.60 -2.80
N ASP A 596 18.43 -2.13 -1.66
CA ASP A 596 19.06 -0.81 -1.53
C ASP A 596 20.24 -0.66 -2.49
N LEU A 597 20.44 0.56 -2.99
CA LEU A 597 21.65 0.96 -3.70
C LEU A 597 22.89 0.90 -2.77
N ALA A 598 24.08 1.07 -3.36
CA ALA A 598 25.31 1.22 -2.58
C ALA A 598 25.34 2.57 -1.84
N ASN A 599 26.02 2.61 -0.68
CA ASN A 599 26.05 3.80 0.19
C ASN A 599 26.72 5.05 -0.42
N ASP A 600 27.45 4.89 -1.52
CA ASP A 600 28.12 5.93 -2.31
C ASP A 600 27.29 6.41 -3.52
N SER A 601 26.04 5.96 -3.63
CA SER A 601 25.09 6.38 -4.67
C SER A 601 24.62 7.82 -4.48
N THR A 602 24.16 8.45 -5.56
CA THR A 602 23.62 9.82 -5.57
C THR A 602 22.24 9.91 -4.89
N ALA A 603 21.43 8.87 -5.08
CA ALA A 603 20.14 8.72 -4.41
C ALA A 603 20.30 8.03 -3.04
N ILE A 604 19.41 8.38 -2.09
CA ILE A 604 19.30 7.68 -0.81
C ILE A 604 19.05 6.18 -1.08
N PRO A 605 19.74 5.22 -0.42
CA PRO A 605 19.83 3.84 -0.87
C PRO A 605 18.51 3.13 -1.20
N GLN A 606 17.48 3.29 -0.38
CA GLN A 606 16.15 2.71 -0.61
C GLN A 606 15.34 3.37 -1.75
N ARG A 607 15.76 4.55 -2.23
CA ARG A 607 15.07 5.36 -3.26
C ARG A 607 15.65 5.19 -4.67
N GLY A 608 16.38 4.10 -4.93
CA GLY A 608 16.89 3.77 -6.27
C GLY A 608 15.79 3.52 -7.29
N ALA A 609 16.12 3.71 -8.56
CA ALA A 609 15.18 3.63 -9.68
C ALA A 609 14.52 2.24 -9.82
N MET A 610 13.23 2.24 -10.17
CA MET A 610 12.43 1.03 -10.36
C MET A 610 12.95 0.17 -11.50
N GLN A 611 13.09 -1.13 -11.26
CA GLN A 611 13.66 -2.09 -12.22
C GLN A 611 12.56 -2.69 -13.10
N TRP A 612 12.27 -2.06 -14.25
CA TRP A 612 11.21 -2.51 -15.16
C TRP A 612 11.64 -3.64 -16.09
N ASP A 613 12.82 -3.55 -16.68
CA ASP A 613 13.37 -4.51 -17.64
C ASP A 613 14.91 -4.55 -17.62
N ASP A 614 15.54 -5.25 -18.57
CA ASP A 614 16.99 -5.41 -18.67
C ASP A 614 17.67 -4.40 -19.61
N SER A 615 16.95 -3.37 -20.08
CA SER A 615 17.48 -2.31 -20.94
C SER A 615 18.33 -1.28 -20.17
N ARG A 616 18.83 -0.24 -20.86
CA ARG A 616 19.60 0.84 -20.21
C ARG A 616 18.75 1.46 -19.10
N ASN A 617 19.36 1.69 -17.94
CA ASN A 617 18.70 2.19 -16.73
C ASN A 617 17.48 1.34 -16.30
N ALA A 618 17.48 0.03 -16.57
CA ALA A 618 16.38 -0.90 -16.27
C ALA A 618 15.00 -0.48 -16.82
N GLY A 619 14.95 0.30 -17.90
CA GLY A 619 13.70 0.84 -18.45
C GLY A 619 13.07 1.98 -17.63
N PHE A 620 13.73 2.46 -16.56
CA PHE A 620 13.27 3.62 -15.77
C PHE A 620 13.40 4.95 -16.53
N SER A 621 14.48 5.14 -17.28
CA SER A 621 14.79 6.42 -17.95
C SER A 621 15.57 6.21 -19.25
N THR A 622 15.28 7.02 -20.26
CA THR A 622 16.05 7.05 -21.52
C THR A 622 17.29 7.94 -21.44
N ALA A 623 17.55 8.65 -20.34
CA ALA A 623 18.72 9.48 -20.14
C ALA A 623 20.04 8.71 -20.33
N GLU A 624 21.12 9.40 -20.71
CA GLU A 624 22.47 8.80 -20.75
C GLU A 624 23.03 8.59 -19.34
N THR A 625 22.79 9.56 -18.45
CA THR A 625 23.09 9.52 -17.02
C THR A 625 21.85 10.01 -16.26
N PRO A 626 21.00 9.11 -15.73
CA PRO A 626 19.84 9.52 -14.95
C PRO A 626 20.27 10.19 -13.64
N GLN A 627 19.37 10.99 -13.05
CA GLN A 627 19.59 11.64 -11.75
C GLN A 627 19.38 10.67 -10.57
N ILE A 628 18.74 9.53 -10.82
CA ILE A 628 18.51 8.45 -9.86
C ILE A 628 19.26 7.20 -10.31
N ASP A 629 20.11 6.67 -9.43
CA ASP A 629 20.85 5.43 -9.69
C ASP A 629 19.94 4.20 -9.75
N VAL A 630 20.36 3.23 -10.55
CA VAL A 630 19.72 1.92 -10.70
C VAL A 630 20.59 0.86 -10.02
N ASN A 631 19.99 -0.02 -9.22
CA ASN A 631 20.75 -1.08 -8.55
C ASN A 631 21.37 -2.03 -9.61
N PRO A 632 22.68 -2.34 -9.55
CA PRO A 632 23.36 -3.17 -10.55
C PRO A 632 22.75 -4.55 -10.83
N ASP A 633 21.91 -5.10 -9.94
CA ASP A 633 21.23 -6.39 -10.11
C ASP A 633 19.99 -6.36 -11.02
N TYR A 634 19.72 -5.23 -11.70
CA TYR A 634 18.50 -5.03 -12.50
C TYR A 634 18.30 -6.01 -13.67
N LYS A 635 19.34 -6.71 -14.14
CA LYS A 635 19.19 -7.69 -15.23
C LYS A 635 18.65 -9.03 -14.73
N GLU A 636 18.87 -9.29 -13.45
CA GLU A 636 18.46 -10.48 -12.70
C GLU A 636 17.15 -10.22 -11.95
N VAL A 637 17.00 -9.02 -11.37
CA VAL A 637 15.83 -8.53 -10.63
C VAL A 637 15.17 -7.42 -11.44
N ASN A 638 14.13 -7.76 -12.22
CA ASN A 638 13.25 -6.76 -12.83
C ASN A 638 11.85 -7.29 -13.08
N TRP A 639 10.91 -6.36 -13.25
CA TRP A 639 9.50 -6.63 -13.44
C TRP A 639 9.22 -7.51 -14.67
N ALA A 640 9.79 -7.18 -15.84
CA ALA A 640 9.53 -7.89 -17.09
C ALA A 640 9.98 -9.36 -17.03
N ARG A 641 11.18 -9.61 -16.52
CA ARG A 641 11.74 -10.95 -16.30
C ARG A 641 10.89 -11.76 -15.34
N GLN A 642 10.58 -11.21 -14.16
CA GLN A 642 9.73 -11.90 -13.18
C GLN A 642 8.28 -12.10 -13.67
N TYR A 643 7.78 -11.22 -14.54
CA TYR A 643 6.46 -11.37 -15.16
C TYR A 643 6.45 -12.44 -16.25
N GLY A 644 7.57 -12.67 -16.96
CA GLY A 644 7.73 -13.75 -17.94
C GLY A 644 7.90 -15.13 -17.31
N GLN A 645 8.45 -15.21 -16.10
CA GLN A 645 8.66 -16.48 -15.38
C GLN A 645 7.34 -17.13 -14.92
N SER A 646 7.30 -18.46 -14.89
CA SER A 646 6.20 -19.23 -14.30
C SER A 646 6.15 -19.12 -12.78
N ARG A 647 7.31 -18.89 -12.15
CA ARG A 647 7.52 -18.75 -10.71
C ARG A 647 8.48 -17.59 -10.44
N SER A 648 8.05 -16.66 -9.59
CA SER A 648 8.82 -15.50 -9.14
C SER A 648 8.09 -14.83 -7.97
N GLN A 649 8.79 -13.95 -7.24
CA GLN A 649 8.20 -13.11 -6.19
C GLN A 649 7.05 -12.28 -6.74
N LEU A 650 7.17 -11.75 -7.96
CA LEU A 650 6.10 -11.03 -8.65
C LEU A 650 4.85 -11.89 -8.90
N LYS A 651 5.00 -13.18 -9.22
CA LYS A 651 3.86 -14.11 -9.40
C LYS A 651 3.20 -14.44 -8.06
N MET A 652 3.99 -14.66 -7.02
CA MET A 652 3.52 -14.87 -5.65
C MET A 652 2.72 -13.65 -5.15
N PHE A 653 3.31 -12.46 -5.27
CA PHE A 653 2.68 -11.18 -4.95
C PHE A 653 1.34 -11.01 -5.70
N GLN A 654 1.38 -11.15 -7.03
CA GLN A 654 0.21 -10.99 -7.89
C GLN A 654 -0.91 -11.99 -7.55
N LYS A 655 -0.56 -13.21 -7.12
CA LYS A 655 -1.53 -14.25 -6.74
C LYS A 655 -2.24 -13.88 -5.43
N LEU A 656 -1.50 -13.48 -4.39
CA LEU A 656 -2.08 -13.12 -3.10
C LEU A 656 -2.84 -11.78 -3.15
N ALA A 657 -2.28 -10.74 -3.78
CA ALA A 657 -2.94 -9.45 -3.93
C ALA A 657 -4.30 -9.58 -4.67
N LYS A 658 -4.38 -10.40 -5.73
CA LYS A 658 -5.65 -10.70 -6.41
C LYS A 658 -6.61 -11.56 -5.58
N MET A 659 -6.11 -12.38 -4.66
CA MET A 659 -6.95 -13.17 -3.77
C MET A 659 -7.57 -12.30 -2.66
N ARG A 660 -6.85 -11.32 -2.10
CA ARG A 660 -7.45 -10.34 -1.16
C ARG A 660 -8.67 -9.60 -1.73
N LYS A 661 -8.78 -9.47 -3.05
CA LYS A 661 -9.95 -8.88 -3.73
C LYS A 661 -11.14 -9.82 -3.92
N ARG A 662 -10.95 -11.14 -3.75
CA ARG A 662 -11.89 -12.18 -4.21
C ARG A 662 -12.23 -13.25 -3.17
N ASP A 663 -11.35 -13.44 -2.19
CA ASP A 663 -11.44 -14.47 -1.17
C ASP A 663 -11.74 -13.80 0.17
N GLU A 664 -12.95 -14.03 0.69
CA GLU A 664 -13.42 -13.38 1.92
C GLU A 664 -12.53 -13.70 3.13
N THR A 665 -11.87 -14.86 3.15
CA THR A 665 -10.97 -15.26 4.23
C THR A 665 -9.71 -14.39 4.26
N LEU A 666 -9.09 -14.08 3.12
CA LEU A 666 -7.96 -13.14 3.09
C LEU A 666 -8.40 -11.68 3.24
N ALA A 667 -9.57 -11.33 2.71
CA ALA A 667 -10.06 -9.96 2.77
C ALA A 667 -10.42 -9.56 4.20
N TYR A 668 -11.22 -10.38 4.89
CA TYR A 668 -11.92 -9.99 6.13
C TYR A 668 -11.87 -11.05 7.24
N GLY A 669 -11.18 -12.18 7.03
CA GLY A 669 -11.00 -13.19 8.06
C GLY A 669 -10.07 -12.71 9.18
N ASP A 670 -10.24 -13.28 10.37
CA ASP A 670 -9.31 -13.12 11.47
C ASP A 670 -7.94 -13.71 11.14
N ALA A 671 -6.95 -13.42 11.98
CA ALA A 671 -5.61 -13.98 11.90
C ALA A 671 -5.24 -14.70 13.20
N HIS A 672 -4.52 -15.80 13.07
CA HIS A 672 -3.90 -16.53 14.16
C HIS A 672 -2.48 -16.93 13.78
N ILE A 673 -1.53 -16.62 14.66
CA ILE A 673 -0.13 -17.02 14.54
C ILE A 673 0.09 -18.28 15.38
N GLY A 674 0.70 -19.31 14.79
CA GLY A 674 1.08 -20.55 15.49
C GLY A 674 2.43 -20.42 16.19
N ASP A 675 2.82 -21.44 16.95
CA ASP A 675 4.05 -21.45 17.73
C ASP A 675 5.32 -21.32 16.88
N LEU A 676 6.34 -20.65 17.44
CA LEU A 676 7.67 -20.52 16.85
C LEU A 676 8.49 -21.78 17.11
N ILE A 677 8.83 -22.51 16.05
CA ILE A 677 9.60 -23.75 16.12
C ILE A 677 10.79 -23.64 15.18
N ASN A 678 12.01 -23.65 15.71
CA ASN A 678 13.27 -23.68 14.91
C ASN A 678 13.35 -22.60 13.80
N ASN A 679 12.85 -21.38 14.07
CA ASN A 679 12.72 -20.27 13.10
C ASN A 679 11.67 -20.47 11.99
N GLY A 680 10.70 -21.37 12.18
CA GLY A 680 9.49 -21.43 11.38
C GLY A 680 8.23 -21.27 12.25
N PHE A 681 7.15 -20.80 11.64
CA PHE A 681 5.83 -20.64 12.25
C PHE A 681 4.74 -20.60 11.17
N THR A 682 3.47 -20.61 11.58
CA THR A 682 2.32 -20.48 10.68
C THR A 682 1.54 -19.19 10.93
N LEU A 683 0.90 -18.66 9.88
CA LEU A 683 -0.08 -17.58 9.95
C LEU A 683 -1.35 -18.06 9.26
N THR A 684 -2.40 -18.31 10.03
CA THR A 684 -3.68 -18.79 9.54
C THR A 684 -4.68 -17.64 9.45
N ARG A 685 -5.32 -17.52 8.29
CA ARG A 685 -6.51 -16.69 8.09
C ARG A 685 -7.74 -17.58 8.01
N TYR A 686 -8.77 -17.22 8.76
CA TYR A 686 -10.05 -17.95 8.85
C TYR A 686 -11.19 -16.95 8.99
N ARG A 687 -12.43 -17.33 8.67
CA ARG A 687 -13.60 -16.49 8.91
C ARG A 687 -14.61 -17.29 9.71
N ASP A 688 -14.91 -16.85 10.92
CA ASP A 688 -16.00 -17.41 11.71
C ASP A 688 -17.35 -16.92 11.12
N GLU A 689 -18.06 -17.81 10.45
CA GLU A 689 -19.45 -17.54 10.04
C GLU A 689 -20.36 -18.03 11.16
N GLN A 690 -20.94 -17.12 11.95
CA GLN A 690 -21.83 -17.46 13.05
C GLN A 690 -22.92 -18.46 12.61
N ASN A 691 -22.90 -19.66 13.22
CA ASN A 691 -23.68 -20.88 12.91
C ASN A 691 -23.12 -21.82 11.80
N SER A 692 -21.87 -21.66 11.36
CA SER A 692 -21.20 -22.56 10.41
C SER A 692 -19.78 -22.90 10.85
N THR A 693 -19.53 -24.17 11.18
CA THR A 693 -18.18 -24.74 11.28
C THR A 693 -17.54 -25.00 9.90
N GLN A 694 -18.13 -24.43 8.83
CA GLN A 694 -17.66 -24.55 7.46
C GLN A 694 -17.31 -23.17 6.89
N GLY A 695 -16.07 -22.73 7.15
CA GLY A 695 -15.44 -21.59 6.49
C GLY A 695 -14.15 -22.04 5.79
N ASN A 696 -13.76 -21.35 4.71
CA ASN A 696 -12.44 -21.56 4.10
C ASN A 696 -11.34 -21.10 5.07
N ALA A 697 -10.30 -21.90 5.26
CA ALA A 697 -9.08 -21.51 5.96
C ALA A 697 -7.91 -21.37 4.97
N ILE A 698 -7.02 -20.41 5.24
CA ILE A 698 -5.79 -20.20 4.46
C ILE A 698 -4.62 -20.16 5.43
N VAL A 699 -3.71 -21.12 5.32
CA VAL A 699 -2.54 -21.27 6.18
C VAL A 699 -1.31 -20.86 5.38
N GLY A 700 -0.68 -19.76 5.77
CA GLY A 700 0.71 -19.47 5.43
C GLY A 700 1.62 -20.25 6.37
N ALA A 701 2.63 -20.93 5.85
CA ALA A 701 3.67 -21.59 6.63
C ALA A 701 5.03 -21.08 6.13
N PHE A 702 5.90 -20.70 7.07
CA PHE A 702 7.17 -20.02 6.77
C PHE A 702 8.30 -20.68 7.54
N ASN A 703 9.44 -20.85 6.88
CA ASN A 703 10.69 -21.26 7.51
C ASN A 703 11.77 -20.24 7.18
N PHE A 704 12.22 -19.46 8.16
CA PHE A 704 13.36 -18.55 8.03
C PHE A 704 14.69 -19.24 8.37
N GLY A 705 14.65 -20.46 8.91
CA GLY A 705 15.82 -21.23 9.34
C GLY A 705 16.62 -21.82 8.18
N THR A 706 17.84 -22.26 8.50
CA THR A 706 18.79 -22.88 7.56
C THR A 706 18.65 -24.40 7.43
N SER A 707 17.74 -25.01 8.19
CA SER A 707 17.38 -26.43 8.14
C SER A 707 15.88 -26.59 7.87
N ALA A 708 15.46 -27.79 7.46
CA ALA A 708 14.04 -28.09 7.36
C ALA A 708 13.34 -28.05 8.73
N VAL A 709 12.07 -27.67 8.75
CA VAL A 709 11.22 -27.57 9.95
C VAL A 709 9.88 -28.28 9.70
N SER A 710 9.31 -28.90 10.74
CA SER A 710 7.95 -29.45 10.74
C SER A 710 7.09 -28.58 11.65
N LEU A 711 6.05 -27.98 11.10
CA LEU A 711 5.16 -27.05 11.80
C LEU A 711 3.80 -27.72 12.07
N PRO A 712 3.35 -27.82 13.33
CA PRO A 712 2.06 -28.40 13.67
C PRO A 712 0.90 -27.53 13.17
N LEU A 713 -0.19 -28.20 12.83
CA LEU A 713 -1.47 -27.62 12.41
C LEU A 713 -2.61 -28.02 13.37
N ASN A 714 -2.42 -29.09 14.15
CA ASN A 714 -3.34 -29.55 15.20
C ASN A 714 -3.47 -28.59 16.39
N GLU A 715 -2.52 -27.67 16.56
CA GLU A 715 -2.51 -26.65 17.62
C GLU A 715 -3.36 -25.42 17.25
N ILE A 716 -3.81 -25.31 15.99
CA ILE A 716 -4.56 -24.18 15.44
C ILE A 716 -6.06 -24.46 15.61
N PRO A 717 -6.77 -23.86 16.59
CA PRO A 717 -8.10 -24.33 16.97
C PRO A 717 -9.15 -24.22 15.86
N MET A 718 -9.01 -23.24 14.96
CA MET A 718 -9.91 -23.05 13.81
C MET A 718 -9.76 -24.12 12.71
N LEU A 719 -8.74 -24.98 12.77
CA LEU A 719 -8.59 -26.13 11.87
C LEU A 719 -9.15 -27.43 12.47
N GLU A 720 -9.60 -27.41 13.73
CA GLU A 720 -10.20 -28.59 14.37
C GLU A 720 -11.46 -29.03 13.62
N GLY A 721 -11.49 -30.28 13.18
CA GLY A 721 -12.58 -30.84 12.37
C GLY A 721 -12.51 -30.54 10.86
N MET A 722 -11.56 -29.73 10.38
CA MET A 722 -11.33 -29.58 8.93
C MET A 722 -10.67 -30.83 8.33
N ASN A 723 -11.01 -31.14 7.07
CA ASN A 723 -10.35 -32.22 6.33
C ASN A 723 -8.99 -31.75 5.77
N LEU A 724 -7.94 -31.91 6.59
CA LEU A 724 -6.57 -31.56 6.23
C LEU A 724 -6.00 -32.39 5.06
N GLY A 725 -6.66 -33.50 4.67
CA GLY A 725 -6.34 -34.27 3.47
C GLY A 725 -6.79 -33.61 2.15
N LYS A 726 -7.42 -32.44 2.20
CA LYS A 726 -7.89 -31.67 1.03
C LYS A 726 -7.25 -30.27 0.93
N GLY A 727 -6.01 -30.10 1.39
CA GLY A 727 -5.28 -28.85 1.17
C GLY A 727 -4.95 -28.63 -0.31
N GLU A 728 -5.01 -27.38 -0.77
CA GLU A 728 -4.50 -26.97 -2.09
C GLU A 728 -3.41 -25.90 -1.91
N VAL A 729 -2.23 -26.10 -2.50
CA VAL A 729 -1.17 -25.09 -2.53
C VAL A 729 -1.61 -23.91 -3.39
N VAL A 730 -1.76 -22.74 -2.77
CA VAL A 730 -2.16 -21.47 -3.41
C VAL A 730 -0.99 -20.84 -4.15
N THR A 731 0.16 -20.74 -3.47
CA THR A 731 1.42 -20.18 -3.95
C THR A 731 2.56 -20.57 -3.00
N ALA A 732 3.79 -20.31 -3.41
CA ALA A 732 5.00 -20.59 -2.64
C ALA A 732 6.11 -19.59 -3.02
N THR A 733 7.14 -19.46 -2.20
CA THR A 733 8.31 -18.60 -2.49
C THR A 733 9.04 -19.08 -3.74
N THR A 734 9.89 -18.23 -4.31
CA THR A 734 10.58 -18.48 -5.58
C THR A 734 11.51 -19.69 -5.52
N ASN A 735 12.07 -20.00 -4.35
CA ASN A 735 12.98 -21.13 -4.13
C ASN A 735 12.32 -22.49 -3.83
N ALA A 736 11.00 -22.55 -3.57
CA ALA A 736 10.39 -23.74 -2.96
C ALA A 736 10.03 -24.90 -3.93
N GLU A 737 11.04 -25.63 -4.41
CA GLU A 737 10.96 -26.61 -5.51
C GLU A 737 9.91 -27.73 -5.34
N GLY A 738 9.53 -28.08 -4.11
CA GLY A 738 8.53 -29.12 -3.83
C GLY A 738 7.06 -28.72 -3.98
N TYR A 739 6.78 -27.42 -4.17
CA TYR A 739 5.44 -26.84 -4.05
C TYR A 739 5.02 -26.03 -5.28
N TYR A 740 3.89 -26.40 -5.89
CA TYR A 740 3.34 -25.82 -7.11
C TYR A 740 1.90 -25.31 -6.91
N PRO A 741 1.50 -24.17 -7.50
CA PRO A 741 0.12 -23.71 -7.44
C PRO A 741 -0.89 -24.75 -7.96
N ARG A 742 -1.98 -24.96 -7.22
CA ARG A 742 -3.01 -26.00 -7.41
C ARG A 742 -2.57 -27.44 -7.14
N GLN A 743 -1.39 -27.66 -6.55
CA GLN A 743 -1.01 -28.99 -6.08
C GLN A 743 -1.89 -29.38 -4.88
N PRO A 744 -2.58 -30.52 -4.92
CA PRO A 744 -3.23 -31.06 -3.73
C PRO A 744 -2.16 -31.54 -2.75
N ILE A 745 -2.36 -31.26 -1.47
CA ILE A 745 -1.48 -31.68 -0.39
C ILE A 745 -2.29 -32.36 0.71
N ASP A 746 -1.88 -33.57 1.09
CA ASP A 746 -2.46 -34.32 2.19
C ASP A 746 -1.70 -33.98 3.47
N LEU A 747 -2.36 -33.26 4.38
CA LEU A 747 -1.85 -32.87 5.68
C LEU A 747 -2.63 -33.54 6.81
N SER A 748 -3.23 -34.72 6.55
CA SER A 748 -3.94 -35.53 7.56
C SER A 748 -3.04 -35.98 8.72
N ALA A 749 -1.71 -35.92 8.56
CA ALA A 749 -0.74 -36.11 9.63
C ALA A 749 -0.67 -34.93 10.64
N GLY A 750 -1.37 -33.82 10.38
CA GLY A 750 -1.50 -32.68 11.29
C GLY A 750 -0.29 -31.75 11.34
N ALA A 751 0.66 -31.83 10.40
CA ALA A 751 1.83 -30.96 10.32
C ALA A 751 2.28 -30.71 8.88
N VAL A 752 2.92 -29.57 8.64
CA VAL A 752 3.50 -29.17 7.34
C VAL A 752 5.03 -29.04 7.46
N THR A 753 5.77 -29.73 6.58
CA THR A 753 7.24 -29.72 6.60
C THR A 753 7.80 -28.80 5.53
N LEU A 754 8.64 -27.84 5.90
CA LEU A 754 9.25 -26.89 4.98
C LEU A 754 10.78 -27.02 4.95
N PRO A 755 11.42 -27.06 3.77
CA PRO A 755 12.86 -26.85 3.64
C PRO A 755 13.32 -25.46 4.09
N ALA A 756 14.63 -25.24 4.11
CA ALA A 756 15.27 -24.02 4.60
C ALA A 756 14.93 -22.78 3.74
N GLU A 757 14.64 -21.64 4.40
CA GLU A 757 14.27 -20.38 3.76
C GLU A 757 13.06 -20.48 2.77
N GLU A 758 12.14 -21.43 2.98
CA GLU A 758 10.94 -21.63 2.14
C GLU A 758 9.66 -21.18 2.83
N GLY A 759 8.67 -20.77 2.03
CA GLY A 759 7.33 -20.44 2.51
C GLY A 759 6.26 -20.82 1.51
N ILE A 760 5.13 -21.30 2.01
CA ILE A 760 3.98 -21.73 1.19
C ILE A 760 2.68 -21.21 1.77
N VAL A 761 1.69 -21.05 0.90
CA VAL A 761 0.31 -20.73 1.28
C VAL A 761 -0.58 -21.87 0.83
N ILE A 762 -1.34 -22.44 1.75
CA ILE A 762 -2.26 -23.55 1.52
C ILE A 762 -3.68 -23.07 1.80
N LYS A 763 -4.64 -23.43 0.95
CA LYS A 763 -6.06 -23.22 1.20
C LYS A 763 -6.72 -24.56 1.52
N PHE A 764 -7.48 -24.59 2.61
CA PHE A 764 -8.44 -25.64 2.92
C PHE A 764 -9.83 -25.12 2.56
N SER A 765 -10.55 -25.88 1.75
CA SER A 765 -11.94 -25.58 1.37
C SER A 765 -12.84 -26.66 1.94
N THR A 766 -14.00 -26.24 2.44
CA THR A 766 -15.03 -27.08 3.06
C THR A 766 -15.91 -27.79 2.04
#